data_AF-A0A3B0Y0A6-F1
#
_entry.id   AF-A0A3B0Y0A6-F1
#
_cell.length_a   1.000
_cell.length_b   1.000
_cell.length_c   1.000
_cell.angle_alpha   90.00
_cell.angle_beta   90.00
_cell.angle_gamma   90.00
#
_symmetry.space_group_name_H-M   'P 1'
#
loop_
_entity.id
_entity.type
_entity.pdbx_description
1 polymer ?
#
loop_
_entity_poly.entity_id
_entity_poly.type
_entity_poly.pdbx_seq_one_letter_code
_entity_poly.pdbx_strand_id
1 'polypeptide(L)'
;MIRATIVLREFMDGNGVENADVQFTLTIVPRTMERFDGSPGGGGINMRDFDGFDPRIGGRTPGPLKPELLLRPRMELAETIVLSDRSGEDGIARANFQADAAFQRVSALRINAEPPTDVVGVLGVRVSSGGITSQVNFYSGILDEEGPDLLSSNDTITRQLAIDYAKSIVGETTTNSSTLWFNLHGDILAGRRYVCEVVRMDPPTTAPVTTLPVVFDQNRANTAVVTVTDLDAGAAYRYELYLRPANNETPGTGDILAQGDFKTHKASADELSFVFGSCHLPGSSNSFERWQHLARRSDYDFMLLIGDQIYGDNIESLGSGNNWLERYENRYHQSWTYWPIREVMRRTPVYMILDDHEITDDFGTVPIDADRIAAGMKMYHLFQESHGPARAENNTHYYSFNRGPASFFMLDDRTQRSIPPGDSAFPVLGGEQVQALVDWSQDPATRDADIIFLVAPVPIAWLPVEKLLELINDFESSAGNVAGAVGFAFGGPVGAILGHYIGHEVAEGQLDDEGLGNLTDRDLADMWTLKENQPDMVRVLDILFDLANDIQTDGTRGPRPRAVFVLGGDVHSGAMHVIRSTRTGGGEHDHRKNPCLMQITSSAISQEPASDKLYAKILAGINSGVEVGAWDLIANTFDTEDIIDDIFDGERAVFKLDDQQGGNYISEFSDLLTQRNFGRFHIERIRQDRRLYRFHVSVEGSDDALVQYFDIDLDAPNEAGTITEIKPKSLIGQVLTAEGRLSLLRVHEIGSGFGPSTDKLDTEVIAQLEPRPGESFGFQLRKGDNEKTHRKMLDVLRSAFNNDHTVRLEYERTGRTTGRILRALIIT
;
A
#
# COMPACT_ATOMS: atom_id res chain seq x y z
N MET A 1 44.75 7.45 14.34
CA MET A 1 43.69 7.23 15.36
C MET A 1 42.31 7.38 14.72
N ILE A 2 41.43 6.39 14.85
CA ILE A 2 40.02 6.48 14.39
C ILE A 2 39.10 6.43 15.61
N ARG A 3 38.18 7.39 15.75
CA ARG A 3 37.20 7.45 16.84
C ARG A 3 35.84 7.03 16.31
N ALA A 4 35.21 6.06 16.93
CA ALA A 4 33.85 5.65 16.64
C ALA A 4 32.94 5.99 17.83
N THR A 5 31.81 6.61 17.55
CA THR A 5 30.72 6.88 18.50
C THR A 5 29.44 6.29 17.93
N ILE A 6 28.81 5.37 18.66
CA ILE A 6 27.53 4.78 18.29
C ILE A 6 26.49 5.25 19.29
N VAL A 7 25.40 5.81 18.78
CA VAL A 7 24.23 6.21 19.56
C VAL A 7 23.17 5.14 19.37
N LEU A 8 22.96 4.30 20.38
CA LEU A 8 21.92 3.29 20.38
C LEU A 8 20.61 3.93 20.78
N ARG A 9 19.58 3.71 19.96
CA ARG A 9 18.23 4.20 20.20
C ARG A 9 17.27 3.04 20.15
N GLU A 10 16.34 2.97 21.10
CA GLU A 10 15.22 2.05 20.96
C GLU A 10 14.41 2.45 19.73
N PHE A 11 14.02 1.45 18.93
CA PHE A 11 13.25 1.68 17.72
C PHE A 11 11.93 2.41 18.00
N MET A 12 11.33 2.18 19.18
CA MET A 12 9.94 2.52 19.47
C MET A 12 9.72 3.97 19.89
N ASP A 13 10.57 4.50 20.78
CA ASP A 13 10.42 5.83 21.39
C ASP A 13 11.69 6.69 21.24
N GLY A 14 12.75 6.13 20.65
CA GLY A 14 14.03 6.82 20.50
C GLY A 14 14.77 7.03 21.82
N ASN A 15 14.43 6.31 22.89
CA ASN A 15 15.19 6.35 24.13
C ASN A 15 16.60 5.77 23.93
N GLY A 16 17.55 6.22 24.75
CA GLY A 16 18.91 5.67 24.73
C GLY A 16 18.88 4.23 25.26
N VAL A 17 19.49 3.29 24.52
CA VAL A 17 19.61 1.91 25.01
C VAL A 17 20.77 1.85 26.01
N GLU A 18 20.46 1.77 27.30
CA GLU A 18 21.47 1.71 28.36
C GLU A 18 22.05 0.29 28.50
N ASN A 19 23.32 0.19 28.92
CA ASN A 19 23.99 -1.06 29.31
C ASN A 19 24.08 -2.13 28.21
N ALA A 20 23.86 -1.77 26.94
CA ALA A 20 24.14 -2.66 25.82
C ALA A 20 25.65 -2.85 25.64
N ASP A 21 26.07 -4.10 25.48
CA ASP A 21 27.44 -4.45 25.13
C ASP A 21 27.66 -4.16 23.64
N VAL A 22 28.61 -3.28 23.32
CA VAL A 22 28.92 -2.88 21.94
C VAL A 22 30.33 -3.32 21.58
N GLN A 23 30.44 -4.22 20.62
CA GLN A 23 31.70 -4.62 20.01
C GLN A 23 31.91 -3.84 18.71
N PHE A 24 33.06 -3.20 18.60
CA PHE A 24 33.48 -2.48 17.41
C PHE A 24 34.62 -3.26 16.74
N THR A 25 34.49 -3.51 15.45
CA THR A 25 35.42 -4.30 14.65
C THR A 25 35.90 -3.44 13.49
N LEU A 26 37.14 -2.98 13.51
CA LEU A 26 37.75 -2.30 12.37
C LEU A 26 38.55 -3.29 11.54
N THR A 27 38.09 -3.58 10.32
CA THR A 27 38.75 -4.49 9.38
C THR A 27 39.45 -3.67 8.29
N ILE A 28 40.77 -3.80 8.20
CA ILE A 28 41.63 -3.06 7.27
C ILE A 28 42.01 -4.01 6.14
N VAL A 29 41.51 -3.75 4.92
CA VAL A 29 41.53 -4.69 3.79
C VAL A 29 42.29 -4.08 2.61
N PRO A 30 43.25 -4.79 2.00
CA PRO A 30 43.84 -4.35 0.74
C PRO A 30 42.90 -4.69 -0.42
N ARG A 31 42.79 -3.79 -1.41
CA ARG A 31 42.07 -4.08 -2.66
C ARG A 31 43.03 -4.10 -3.85
N THR A 32 42.74 -4.97 -4.81
CA THR A 32 43.50 -5.08 -6.06
C THR A 32 42.59 -4.92 -7.26
N MET A 33 43.06 -4.21 -8.28
CA MET A 33 42.42 -4.20 -9.59
C MET A 33 42.54 -5.58 -10.25
N GLU A 34 41.40 -6.22 -10.50
CA GLU A 34 41.32 -7.48 -11.22
C GLU A 34 40.45 -7.32 -12.47
N ARG A 35 40.83 -8.01 -13.55
CA ARG A 35 39.97 -8.12 -14.75
C ARG A 35 38.87 -9.13 -14.47
N PHE A 36 37.63 -8.70 -14.57
CA PHE A 36 36.47 -9.59 -14.52
C PHE A 36 36.42 -10.44 -15.81
N ASP A 37 36.46 -11.78 -15.70
CA ASP A 37 36.41 -12.70 -16.84
C ASP A 37 35.04 -13.38 -17.05
N GLY A 38 34.03 -13.03 -16.25
CA GLY A 38 32.65 -13.48 -16.43
C GLY A 38 32.39 -14.95 -16.10
N SER A 39 33.32 -15.67 -15.45
CA SER A 39 33.11 -17.09 -15.14
C SER A 39 32.26 -17.30 -13.86
N PRO A 40 31.17 -18.11 -13.92
CA PRO A 40 30.30 -18.39 -12.79
C PRO A 40 30.96 -19.43 -11.88
N GLY A 41 31.72 -18.98 -10.89
CA GLY A 41 32.39 -19.89 -9.95
C GLY A 41 33.28 -19.24 -8.89
N GLY A 42 33.59 -17.96 -9.01
CA GLY A 42 34.28 -17.22 -7.95
C GLY A 42 33.27 -16.56 -7.02
N GLY A 43 33.12 -17.07 -5.79
CA GLY A 43 32.26 -16.51 -4.73
C GLY A 43 32.71 -15.13 -4.24
N GLY A 44 32.69 -14.13 -5.12
CA GLY A 44 32.93 -12.73 -4.80
C GLY A 44 31.61 -12.03 -4.52
N ILE A 45 31.39 -11.69 -3.25
CA ILE A 45 30.29 -10.83 -2.82
C ILE A 45 30.46 -9.46 -3.49
N ASN A 46 29.43 -8.98 -4.19
CA ASN A 46 29.40 -7.62 -4.71
C ASN A 46 29.17 -6.68 -3.51
N MET A 47 30.22 -6.01 -3.03
CA MET A 47 30.17 -5.26 -1.77
C MET A 47 29.39 -3.93 -1.84
N ARG A 48 28.81 -3.57 -3.00
CA ARG A 48 27.84 -2.47 -3.09
C ARG A 48 26.49 -2.81 -2.45
N ASP A 49 26.22 -4.09 -2.20
CA ASP A 49 24.92 -4.54 -1.71
C ASP A 49 24.80 -4.55 -0.17
N PHE A 50 25.83 -4.11 0.56
CA PHE A 50 25.85 -4.09 2.03
C PHE A 50 25.83 -2.70 2.67
N ASP A 51 25.92 -1.62 1.89
CA ASP A 51 25.73 -0.26 2.40
C ASP A 51 24.25 0.08 2.45
N GLY A 52 23.77 0.48 3.62
CA GLY A 52 22.42 1.01 3.77
C GLY A 52 22.17 2.11 2.74
N PHE A 53 21.12 1.90 1.93
CA PHE A 53 20.38 2.88 1.14
C PHE A 53 21.02 4.28 1.05
N ASP A 54 21.79 4.54 -0.01
CA ASP A 54 22.00 5.91 -0.51
C ASP A 54 20.85 6.23 -1.49
N PRO A 55 19.96 7.18 -1.17
CA PRO A 55 18.73 7.44 -1.93
C PRO A 55 18.93 8.16 -3.28
N ARG A 56 20.10 8.06 -3.95
CA ARG A 56 20.45 8.93 -5.09
C ARG A 56 21.00 8.27 -6.36
N ILE A 57 20.95 6.95 -6.54
CA ILE A 57 21.43 6.35 -7.79
C ILE A 57 20.34 5.47 -8.41
N GLY A 58 19.67 6.03 -9.43
CA GLY A 58 18.74 5.34 -10.30
C GLY A 58 19.43 4.27 -11.15
N GLY A 59 18.65 3.25 -11.51
CA GLY A 59 19.06 2.03 -12.18
C GLY A 59 19.81 2.25 -13.51
N ARG A 60 20.75 1.35 -13.76
CA ARG A 60 21.28 1.04 -15.09
C ARG A 60 21.41 -0.46 -15.22
N THR A 61 20.77 -1.01 -16.25
CA THR A 61 20.92 -2.38 -16.76
C THR A 61 22.37 -2.61 -17.25
N PRO A 62 23.01 -3.74 -16.95
CA PRO A 62 24.36 -4.02 -17.43
C PRO A 62 24.31 -4.50 -18.88
N GLY A 63 24.79 -3.67 -19.82
CA GLY A 63 25.16 -4.13 -21.16
C GLY A 63 26.28 -5.17 -21.11
N PRO A 64 26.64 -5.82 -22.24
CA PRO A 64 27.70 -6.82 -22.27
C PRO A 64 28.96 -6.23 -21.65
N LEU A 65 29.39 -6.82 -20.53
CA LEU A 65 30.48 -6.34 -19.71
C LEU A 65 31.72 -6.18 -20.60
N LYS A 66 32.06 -4.93 -20.93
CA LYS A 66 33.46 -4.59 -21.21
C LYS A 66 34.24 -5.10 -19.99
N PRO A 67 35.45 -5.66 -20.13
CA PRO A 67 36.24 -6.08 -18.98
C PRO A 67 36.51 -4.86 -18.11
N GLU A 68 35.62 -4.64 -17.14
CA GLU A 68 35.74 -3.61 -16.13
C GLU A 68 36.79 -4.09 -15.15
N LEU A 69 37.79 -3.25 -14.93
CA LEU A 69 38.72 -3.45 -13.84
C LEU A 69 37.96 -3.15 -12.56
N LEU A 70 37.71 -4.17 -11.76
CA LEU A 70 37.02 -4.05 -10.48
C LEU A 70 38.04 -4.09 -9.35
N LEU A 71 37.89 -3.16 -8.39
CA LEU A 71 38.63 -3.20 -7.13
C LEU A 71 38.06 -4.32 -6.27
N ARG A 72 38.80 -5.44 -6.18
CA ARG A 72 38.40 -6.57 -5.34
C ARG A 72 39.10 -6.53 -3.99
N PRO A 73 38.36 -6.51 -2.88
CA PRO A 73 38.92 -6.65 -1.54
C PRO A 73 39.43 -8.06 -1.29
N ARG A 74 40.65 -8.14 -0.76
CA ARG A 74 41.33 -9.40 -0.41
C ARG A 74 41.16 -9.65 1.08
N MET A 75 39.96 -10.10 1.45
CA MET A 75 39.58 -10.33 2.84
C MET A 75 40.51 -11.30 3.57
N GLU A 76 41.13 -12.23 2.85
CA GLU A 76 42.12 -13.17 3.38
C GLU A 76 43.44 -12.52 3.82
N LEU A 77 43.68 -11.28 3.40
CA LEU A 77 44.86 -10.47 3.73
C LEU A 77 44.52 -9.31 4.68
N ALA A 78 43.29 -9.25 5.18
CA ALA A 78 42.83 -8.18 6.04
C ALA A 78 43.44 -8.27 7.45
N GLU A 79 43.62 -7.12 8.08
CA GLU A 79 43.95 -7.03 9.51
C GLU A 79 42.75 -6.47 10.29
N THR A 80 42.37 -7.12 11.39
CA THR A 80 41.20 -6.72 12.18
C THR A 80 41.59 -6.26 13.57
N ILE A 81 41.04 -5.13 14.02
CA ILE A 81 41.14 -4.63 15.39
C ILE A 81 39.74 -4.69 16.00
N VAL A 82 39.60 -5.34 17.16
CA VAL A 82 38.33 -5.45 17.88
C VAL A 82 38.45 -4.71 19.22
N LEU A 83 37.49 -3.83 19.48
CA LEU A 83 37.31 -3.12 20.74
C LEU A 83 35.89 -3.36 21.27
N SER A 84 35.66 -3.09 22.54
CA SER A 84 34.32 -3.20 23.12
C SER A 84 34.10 -2.09 24.13
N ASP A 85 32.85 -1.66 24.26
CA ASP A 85 32.38 -0.66 25.21
C ASP A 85 30.96 -1.02 25.68
N ARG A 86 30.47 -0.34 26.71
CA ARG A 86 29.04 -0.36 27.08
C ARG A 86 28.42 1.00 26.89
N SER A 87 27.20 1.01 26.39
CA SER A 87 26.39 2.23 26.28
C SER A 87 25.99 2.78 27.65
N GLY A 88 26.04 4.10 27.80
CA GLY A 88 25.49 4.82 28.96
C GLY A 88 23.98 5.06 28.84
N GLU A 89 23.39 5.80 29.79
CA GLU A 89 21.95 6.14 29.80
C GLU A 89 21.51 6.92 28.55
N ASP A 90 22.43 7.64 27.91
CA ASP A 90 22.22 8.35 26.65
C ASP A 90 22.26 7.43 25.41
N GLY A 91 22.48 6.12 25.61
CA GLY A 91 22.66 5.12 24.57
C GLY A 91 24.03 5.15 23.89
N ILE A 92 24.99 5.94 24.39
CA ILE A 92 26.24 6.19 23.65
C ILE A 92 27.34 5.21 24.05
N ALA A 93 27.90 4.52 23.06
CA ALA A 93 29.13 3.71 23.16
C ALA A 93 30.23 4.28 22.28
N ARG A 94 31.50 4.16 22.69
CA ARG A 94 32.65 4.77 22.02
C ARG A 94 33.84 3.80 21.89
N ALA A 95 34.54 3.86 20.76
CA ALA A 95 35.79 3.13 20.55
C ALA A 95 36.87 4.02 19.92
N ASN A 96 38.12 3.84 20.33
CA ASN A 96 39.28 4.58 19.82
C ASN A 96 40.32 3.61 19.25
N PHE A 97 40.38 3.49 17.94
CA PHE A 97 41.29 2.58 17.23
C PHE A 97 42.64 3.22 16.96
N GLN A 98 43.72 2.51 17.33
CA GLN A 98 45.09 2.83 16.93
C GLN A 98 45.44 2.06 15.64
N ALA A 99 44.89 2.52 14.50
CA ALA A 99 44.92 1.78 13.24
C ALA A 99 46.17 2.03 12.36
N ASP A 100 46.96 3.07 12.65
CA ASP A 100 48.02 3.56 11.75
C ASP A 100 49.04 2.47 11.40
N ALA A 101 49.46 1.66 12.38
CA ALA A 101 50.42 0.57 12.15
C ALA A 101 49.84 -0.58 11.32
N ALA A 102 48.52 -0.83 11.43
CA ALA A 102 47.84 -1.88 10.65
C ALA A 102 47.66 -1.43 9.19
N PHE A 103 47.24 -0.18 8.96
CA PHE A 103 47.23 0.39 7.61
C PHE A 103 48.62 0.36 6.95
N GLN A 104 49.69 0.65 7.69
CA GLN A 104 51.06 0.54 7.17
C GLN A 104 51.44 -0.90 6.80
N ARG A 105 51.05 -1.89 7.60
CA ARG A 105 51.32 -3.31 7.29
C ARG A 105 50.55 -3.78 6.06
N VAL A 106 49.26 -3.47 6.00
CA VAL A 106 48.39 -3.90 4.89
C VAL A 106 48.79 -3.21 3.58
N SER A 107 49.15 -1.92 3.61
CA SER A 107 49.66 -1.22 2.40
C SER A 107 51.06 -1.69 1.97
N ALA A 108 51.85 -2.25 2.89
CA ALA A 108 53.15 -2.85 2.57
C ALA A 108 53.04 -4.26 1.95
N LEU A 109 51.85 -4.87 1.90
CA LEU A 109 51.65 -6.18 1.27
C LEU A 109 52.00 -6.15 -0.22
N ARG A 110 52.35 -7.31 -0.75
CA ARG A 110 52.59 -7.52 -2.18
C ARG A 110 51.73 -8.67 -2.67
N ILE A 111 50.79 -8.37 -3.56
CA ILE A 111 49.83 -9.31 -4.13
C ILE A 111 50.27 -9.53 -5.58
N ASN A 112 50.72 -10.73 -5.92
CA ASN A 112 51.35 -11.04 -7.20
C ASN A 112 52.55 -10.13 -7.54
N ALA A 113 53.38 -9.83 -6.52
CA ALA A 113 54.53 -8.91 -6.58
C ALA A 113 54.22 -7.43 -6.78
N GLU A 114 52.96 -7.04 -6.92
CA GLU A 114 52.52 -5.64 -6.99
C GLU A 114 51.98 -5.17 -5.64
N PRO A 115 52.10 -3.87 -5.29
CA PRO A 115 51.39 -3.32 -4.14
C PRO A 115 49.87 -3.41 -4.36
N PRO A 116 49.06 -3.47 -3.27
CA PRO A 116 47.62 -3.29 -3.41
C PRO A 116 47.30 -1.95 -4.05
N THR A 117 46.20 -1.90 -4.81
CA THR A 117 45.73 -0.66 -5.45
C THR A 117 45.35 0.36 -4.40
N ASP A 118 44.66 -0.07 -3.34
CA ASP A 118 44.39 0.74 -2.17
C ASP A 118 44.22 -0.13 -0.91
N VAL A 119 44.02 0.53 0.23
CA VAL A 119 43.67 -0.11 1.51
C VAL A 119 42.47 0.61 2.11
N VAL A 120 41.46 -0.15 2.51
CA VAL A 120 40.20 0.37 3.06
C VAL A 120 39.98 -0.09 4.50
N GLY A 121 39.35 0.76 5.32
CA GLY A 121 38.91 0.41 6.67
C GLY A 121 37.40 0.22 6.72
N VAL A 122 36.93 -0.93 7.21
CA VAL A 122 35.51 -1.25 7.37
C VAL A 122 35.19 -1.35 8.86
N LEU A 123 34.28 -0.52 9.36
CA LEU A 123 33.85 -0.56 10.76
C LEU A 123 32.60 -1.43 10.90
N GLY A 124 32.76 -2.64 11.39
CA GLY A 124 31.67 -3.45 11.95
C GLY A 124 31.31 -3.01 13.36
N VAL A 125 30.02 -2.97 13.67
CA VAL A 125 29.51 -2.80 15.03
C VAL A 125 28.53 -3.92 15.32
N ARG A 126 28.77 -4.64 16.40
CA ARG A 126 27.86 -5.64 16.96
C ARG A 126 27.38 -5.14 18.30
N VAL A 127 26.08 -5.05 18.48
CA VAL A 127 25.43 -4.62 19.72
C VAL A 127 24.67 -5.79 20.27
N SER A 128 24.87 -6.08 21.55
CA SER A 128 24.10 -7.06 22.30
C SER A 128 23.39 -6.36 23.46
N SER A 129 22.07 -6.33 23.44
CA SER A 129 21.24 -5.74 24.49
C SER A 129 20.05 -6.63 24.77
N GLY A 130 19.74 -6.89 26.05
CA GLY A 130 18.58 -7.70 26.43
C GLY A 130 18.54 -9.12 25.84
N GLY A 131 19.68 -9.67 25.41
CA GLY A 131 19.77 -10.97 24.72
C GLY A 131 19.60 -10.92 23.20
N ILE A 132 19.34 -9.75 22.62
CA ILE A 132 19.25 -9.53 21.17
C ILE A 132 20.58 -9.00 20.67
N THR A 133 21.08 -9.57 19.57
CA THR A 133 22.31 -9.14 18.93
C THR A 133 22.01 -8.54 17.56
N SER A 134 22.28 -7.24 17.39
CA SER A 134 22.23 -6.56 16.10
C SER A 134 23.65 -6.33 15.60
N GLN A 135 23.91 -6.60 14.32
CA GLN A 135 25.21 -6.30 13.72
C GLN A 135 24.99 -5.40 12.49
N VAL A 136 25.72 -4.29 12.45
CA VAL A 136 25.74 -3.38 11.32
C VAL A 136 27.18 -3.15 10.92
N ASN A 137 27.48 -3.31 9.64
CA ASN A 137 28.77 -2.94 9.09
C ASN A 137 28.61 -1.58 8.41
N PHE A 138 29.47 -0.64 8.77
CA PHE A 138 29.56 0.67 8.14
C PHE A 138 30.80 0.67 7.25
N TYR A 139 30.63 0.91 5.96
CA TYR A 139 31.77 1.17 5.09
C TYR A 139 32.28 2.59 5.31
N SER A 140 33.61 2.74 5.35
CA SER A 140 34.25 4.02 5.60
C SER A 140 35.65 4.08 4.97
N GLY A 141 35.72 4.37 3.66
CA GLY A 141 36.87 5.01 3.00
C GLY A 141 37.84 4.15 2.17
N ILE A 142 38.21 4.73 1.00
CA ILE A 142 39.12 4.30 -0.08
C ILE A 142 40.39 5.16 -0.05
N LEU A 143 41.59 4.65 -0.36
CA LEU A 143 42.75 5.48 -0.73
C LEU A 143 42.88 5.57 -2.26
N ASP A 144 42.33 6.60 -2.91
CA ASP A 144 42.85 7.08 -4.20
C ASP A 144 42.49 8.57 -4.45
N GLU A 145 43.20 9.23 -5.38
CA GLU A 145 43.41 10.70 -5.42
C GLU A 145 42.17 11.62 -5.50
N GLU A 146 40.94 11.18 -5.81
CA GLU A 146 39.75 12.07 -5.87
C GLU A 146 38.39 11.42 -5.43
N GLY A 147 38.13 11.31 -4.11
CA GLY A 147 36.81 11.30 -3.41
C GLY A 147 35.77 10.17 -3.65
N PRO A 148 34.66 10.07 -2.83
CA PRO A 148 34.35 10.70 -1.55
C PRO A 148 34.38 9.75 -0.33
N ASP A 149 34.50 10.35 0.86
CA ASP A 149 34.43 9.80 2.24
C ASP A 149 35.58 8.92 2.74
N LEU A 150 36.75 9.55 2.87
CA LEU A 150 37.99 9.02 3.49
C LEU A 150 37.91 8.96 5.03
N LEU A 151 38.42 7.87 5.63
CA LEU A 151 38.97 7.91 7.00
C LEU A 151 40.49 8.09 6.96
N SER A 152 40.94 9.32 7.12
CA SER A 152 42.29 9.69 7.52
C SER A 152 42.58 9.35 8.99
N SER A 153 43.85 9.46 9.39
CA SER A 153 44.36 9.06 10.71
C SER A 153 43.86 9.90 11.92
N ASN A 154 42.75 10.64 11.82
CA ASN A 154 42.10 11.35 12.93
C ASN A 154 40.56 11.41 12.83
N ASP A 155 39.92 10.58 12.01
CA ASP A 155 38.49 10.72 11.77
C ASP A 155 37.59 10.26 12.92
N THR A 156 36.43 10.92 13.02
CA THR A 156 35.39 10.63 14.00
C THR A 156 34.13 10.16 13.27
N ILE A 157 33.79 8.88 13.46
CA ILE A 157 32.58 8.25 12.93
C ILE A 157 31.51 8.38 14.00
N THR A 158 30.40 9.04 13.69
CA THR A 158 29.19 9.00 14.53
C THR A 158 28.06 8.35 13.75
N ARG A 159 27.46 7.31 14.31
CA ARG A 159 26.28 6.64 13.74
C ARG A 159 25.24 6.40 14.81
N GLN A 160 23.97 6.49 14.41
CA GLN A 160 22.85 6.10 15.24
C GLN A 160 22.41 4.71 14.80
N LEU A 161 22.18 3.81 15.75
CA LEU A 161 21.64 2.49 15.49
C LEU A 161 20.32 2.33 16.23
N ALA A 162 19.26 2.01 15.51
CA ALA A 162 18.01 1.61 16.12
C ALA A 162 18.12 0.14 16.58
N ILE A 163 17.87 -0.11 17.86
CA ILE A 163 17.71 -1.47 18.40
C ILE A 163 16.24 -1.80 18.36
N ASP A 164 15.96 -2.87 17.64
CA ASP A 164 14.63 -3.34 17.32
C ASP A 164 14.45 -4.73 17.92
N TYR A 165 13.64 -4.81 18.98
CA TYR A 165 13.51 -6.04 19.77
C TYR A 165 12.42 -6.96 19.21
N ALA A 166 11.29 -6.38 18.84
CA ALA A 166 10.18 -7.10 18.23
C ALA A 166 9.30 -6.17 17.40
N LYS A 167 8.65 -6.75 16.40
CA LYS A 167 7.55 -6.14 15.64
C LYS A 167 6.22 -6.50 16.27
N SER A 168 5.21 -5.69 15.99
CA SER A 168 3.83 -6.01 16.33
C SER A 168 2.86 -5.52 15.27
N ILE A 169 1.78 -6.27 15.06
CA ILE A 169 0.66 -5.93 14.19
C ILE A 169 -0.63 -6.10 14.99
N VAL A 170 -1.53 -5.13 14.88
CA VAL A 170 -2.92 -5.27 15.32
C VAL A 170 -3.68 -5.90 14.16
N GLY A 171 -4.18 -7.11 14.38
CA GLY A 171 -4.93 -7.89 13.40
C GLY A 171 -6.43 -7.73 13.59
N GLU A 172 -7.16 -8.84 13.43
CA GLU A 172 -8.61 -8.88 13.56
C GLU A 172 -9.05 -8.22 14.87
N THR A 173 -9.91 -7.22 14.74
CA THR A 173 -10.53 -6.55 15.88
C THR A 173 -12.05 -6.64 15.73
N THR A 174 -12.74 -6.79 16.86
CA THR A 174 -14.20 -6.85 16.94
C THR A 174 -14.71 -5.78 17.91
N THR A 175 -15.98 -5.83 18.29
CA THR A 175 -16.51 -4.99 19.36
C THR A 175 -16.01 -5.39 20.74
N ASN A 176 -15.46 -6.61 20.91
CA ASN A 176 -15.06 -7.13 22.23
C ASN A 176 -13.73 -7.90 22.24
N SER A 177 -13.01 -7.94 21.12
CA SER A 177 -11.72 -8.63 21.01
C SER A 177 -10.77 -7.93 20.06
N SER A 178 -9.48 -8.22 20.19
CA SER A 178 -8.45 -7.86 19.23
C SER A 178 -7.35 -8.91 19.21
N THR A 179 -6.89 -9.27 18.02
CA THR A 179 -5.76 -10.16 17.79
C THR A 179 -4.48 -9.33 17.66
N LEU A 180 -3.45 -9.70 18.42
CA LEU A 180 -2.15 -9.06 18.41
C LEU A 180 -1.12 -10.07 17.92
N TRP A 181 -0.38 -9.71 16.89
CA TRP A 181 0.73 -10.48 16.35
C TRP A 181 2.05 -9.85 16.75
N PHE A 182 3.03 -10.69 17.03
CA PHE A 182 4.38 -10.29 17.39
C PHE A 182 5.39 -11.11 16.60
N ASN A 183 6.52 -10.49 16.25
CA ASN A 183 7.68 -11.20 15.70
C ASN A 183 8.93 -10.74 16.46
N LEU A 184 9.58 -11.67 17.16
CA LEU A 184 10.78 -11.42 17.95
C LEU A 184 12.01 -11.40 17.05
N HIS A 185 12.86 -10.39 17.21
CA HIS A 185 14.15 -10.33 16.52
C HIS A 185 15.22 -10.97 17.38
N GLY A 186 15.94 -11.96 16.84
CA GLY A 186 16.98 -12.67 17.58
C GLY A 186 16.47 -13.89 18.37
N ASP A 187 17.22 -14.28 19.40
CA ASP A 187 17.03 -15.55 20.08
C ASP A 187 15.92 -15.53 21.14
N ILE A 188 15.19 -16.64 21.25
CA ILE A 188 14.27 -16.89 22.37
C ILE A 188 15.10 -17.22 23.61
N LEU A 189 14.97 -16.40 24.66
CA LEU A 189 15.87 -16.48 25.82
C LEU A 189 15.40 -17.51 26.86
N ALA A 190 16.28 -18.47 27.17
CA ALA A 190 16.04 -19.45 28.21
C ALA A 190 15.89 -18.80 29.60
N GLY A 191 14.93 -19.28 30.40
CA GLY A 191 14.67 -18.75 31.75
C GLY A 191 13.97 -17.38 31.78
N ARG A 192 13.56 -16.87 30.61
CA ARG A 192 12.72 -15.68 30.47
C ARG A 192 11.31 -16.07 30.04
N ARG A 193 10.35 -15.17 30.24
CA ARG A 193 8.99 -15.25 29.71
C ARG A 193 8.64 -13.97 28.97
N TYR A 194 7.82 -14.11 27.95
CA TYR A 194 7.25 -13.00 27.19
C TYR A 194 5.77 -12.88 27.55
N VAL A 195 5.31 -11.66 27.80
CA VAL A 195 3.94 -11.39 28.22
C VAL A 195 3.43 -10.12 27.57
N CYS A 196 2.24 -10.18 27.01
CA CYS A 196 1.53 -9.01 26.51
C CYS A 196 0.59 -8.51 27.60
N GLU A 197 0.72 -7.25 27.98
CA GLU A 197 -0.20 -6.57 28.87
C GLU A 197 -1.03 -5.57 28.08
N VAL A 198 -2.34 -5.57 28.33
CA VAL A 198 -3.28 -4.66 27.67
C VAL A 198 -3.89 -3.77 28.71
N VAL A 199 -3.89 -2.45 28.47
CA VAL A 199 -4.36 -1.43 29.40
C VAL A 199 -5.41 -0.58 28.71
N ARG A 200 -6.47 -0.20 29.42
CA ARG A 200 -7.50 0.69 28.87
C ARG A 200 -6.99 2.13 28.91
N MET A 201 -7.19 2.87 27.83
CA MET A 201 -6.72 4.25 27.69
C MET A 201 -7.80 5.30 28.00
N ASP A 202 -9.08 4.93 27.91
CA ASP A 202 -10.19 5.85 28.19
C ASP A 202 -11.41 5.14 28.86
N PRO A 203 -11.69 5.40 30.17
CA PRO A 203 -10.80 6.12 31.09
C PRO A 203 -9.51 5.32 31.32
N PRO A 204 -8.37 5.98 31.51
CA PRO A 204 -7.09 5.29 31.67
C PRO A 204 -7.06 4.45 32.94
N THR A 205 -6.63 3.20 32.83
CA THR A 205 -6.39 2.32 33.99
C THR A 205 -4.90 2.23 34.30
N THR A 206 -4.55 2.12 35.58
CA THR A 206 -3.14 1.89 35.99
C THR A 206 -2.76 0.41 35.98
N ALA A 207 -3.75 -0.49 36.08
CA ALA A 207 -3.56 -1.92 35.98
C ALA A 207 -3.99 -2.41 34.58
N PRO A 208 -3.33 -3.44 34.03
CA PRO A 208 -3.76 -4.04 32.78
C PRO A 208 -5.14 -4.69 32.96
N VAL A 209 -5.97 -4.60 31.92
CA VAL A 209 -7.23 -5.35 31.82
C VAL A 209 -6.98 -6.84 31.63
N THR A 210 -5.87 -7.20 30.99
CA THR A 210 -5.40 -8.58 30.89
C THR A 210 -3.89 -8.67 30.71
N THR A 211 -3.33 -9.81 31.09
CA THR A 211 -1.93 -10.20 30.88
C THR A 211 -1.90 -11.58 30.23
N LEU A 212 -1.42 -11.66 28.99
CA LEU A 212 -1.40 -12.87 28.18
C LEU A 212 0.04 -13.37 28.01
N PRO A 213 0.33 -14.67 28.19
CA PRO A 213 1.63 -15.22 27.81
C PRO A 213 1.80 -15.16 26.29
N VAL A 214 2.99 -14.77 25.84
CA VAL A 214 3.36 -14.77 24.42
C VAL A 214 4.42 -15.85 24.21
N VAL A 215 4.19 -16.75 23.27
CA VAL A 215 5.07 -17.90 23.00
C VAL A 215 5.58 -17.79 21.57
N PHE A 216 6.84 -17.40 21.45
CA PHE A 216 7.55 -17.41 20.16
C PHE A 216 8.02 -18.83 19.82
N ASP A 217 8.08 -19.13 18.52
CA ASP A 217 8.57 -20.40 17.99
C ASP A 217 9.52 -20.16 16.81
N GLN A 218 10.76 -20.65 16.92
CA GLN A 218 11.77 -20.55 15.86
C GLN A 218 11.34 -21.25 14.56
N ASN A 219 10.54 -22.32 14.64
CA ASN A 219 10.03 -23.00 13.44
C ASN A 219 8.95 -22.20 12.70
N ARG A 220 8.47 -21.13 13.34
CA ARG A 220 7.48 -20.18 12.86
C ARG A 220 8.08 -18.78 12.68
N ALA A 221 9.37 -18.69 12.32
CA ALA A 221 10.08 -17.42 12.12
C ALA A 221 9.94 -16.48 13.34
N ASN A 222 9.99 -17.05 14.55
CA ASN A 222 9.81 -16.32 15.81
C ASN A 222 8.53 -15.45 15.85
N THR A 223 7.46 -15.87 15.18
CA THR A 223 6.15 -15.22 15.26
C THR A 223 5.33 -15.77 16.43
N ALA A 224 4.44 -14.94 16.97
CA ALA A 224 3.47 -15.31 18.00
C ALA A 224 2.17 -14.51 17.81
N VAL A 225 1.03 -15.12 18.11
CA VAL A 225 -0.29 -14.48 18.02
C VAL A 225 -1.03 -14.69 19.34
N VAL A 226 -1.65 -13.64 19.85
CA VAL A 226 -2.52 -13.69 21.02
C VAL A 226 -3.83 -12.97 20.72
N THR A 227 -4.95 -13.51 21.19
CA THR A 227 -6.25 -12.85 21.10
C THR A 227 -6.67 -12.34 22.47
N VAL A 228 -6.93 -11.05 22.54
CA VAL A 228 -7.44 -10.35 23.70
C VAL A 228 -8.96 -10.36 23.61
N THR A 229 -9.66 -10.82 24.66
CA THR A 229 -11.14 -10.89 24.71
C THR A 229 -11.69 -10.00 25.82
N ASP A 230 -13.02 -9.97 25.94
CA ASP A 230 -13.74 -9.27 27.01
C ASP A 230 -13.46 -7.75 27.05
N LEU A 231 -13.22 -7.17 25.88
CA LEU A 231 -13.02 -5.74 25.70
C LEU A 231 -14.36 -5.01 25.56
N ASP A 232 -14.35 -3.72 25.90
CA ASP A 232 -15.50 -2.84 25.72
C ASP A 232 -15.55 -2.33 24.28
N ALA A 233 -16.75 -2.20 23.72
CA ALA A 233 -16.94 -1.69 22.36
C ALA A 233 -16.58 -0.20 22.24
N GLY A 234 -15.89 0.17 21.16
CA GLY A 234 -15.49 1.54 20.87
C GLY A 234 -14.41 2.11 21.79
N ALA A 235 -13.79 1.28 22.62
CA ALA A 235 -12.80 1.69 23.61
C ALA A 235 -11.37 1.61 23.06
N ALA A 236 -10.52 2.53 23.52
CA ALA A 236 -9.10 2.56 23.16
C ALA A 236 -8.26 1.81 24.21
N TYR A 237 -7.30 1.03 23.74
CA TYR A 237 -6.39 0.21 24.53
C TYR A 237 -4.95 0.42 24.09
N ARG A 238 -4.03 0.22 25.01
CA ARG A 238 -2.59 0.08 24.77
C ARG A 238 -2.18 -1.35 25.03
N TYR A 239 -1.31 -1.90 24.21
CA TYR A 239 -0.64 -3.16 24.50
C TYR A 239 0.88 -2.96 24.60
N GLU A 240 1.50 -3.73 25.49
CA GLU A 240 2.94 -3.74 25.71
C GLU A 240 3.41 -5.19 25.83
N LEU A 241 4.36 -5.58 25.00
CA LEU A 241 5.06 -6.86 25.05
C LEU A 241 6.28 -6.73 25.96
N TYR A 242 6.25 -7.42 27.09
CA TYR A 242 7.32 -7.42 28.08
C TYR A 242 8.17 -8.69 28.02
N LEU A 243 9.48 -8.53 28.18
CA LEU A 243 10.43 -9.57 28.55
C LEU A 243 10.67 -9.55 30.06
N ARG A 244 10.47 -10.70 30.72
CA ARG A 244 10.60 -10.81 32.19
C ARG A 244 11.40 -12.05 32.59
N PRO A 245 12.05 -12.04 33.77
CA PRO A 245 12.45 -13.30 34.43
C PRO A 245 11.25 -14.25 34.54
N ALA A 246 11.45 -15.56 34.32
CA ALA A 246 10.35 -16.53 34.30
C ALA A 246 9.51 -16.55 35.59
N ASN A 247 10.12 -16.21 36.74
CA ASN A 247 9.47 -16.16 38.05
C ASN A 247 8.82 -14.81 38.38
N ASN A 248 8.91 -13.81 37.51
CA ASN A 248 8.31 -12.49 37.73
C ASN A 248 6.91 -12.42 37.09
N GLU A 249 5.89 -12.31 37.93
CA GLU A 249 4.49 -12.16 37.53
C GLU A 249 3.95 -10.74 37.76
N THR A 250 4.79 -9.82 38.22
CA THR A 250 4.37 -8.46 38.58
C THR A 250 4.05 -7.64 37.33
N PRO A 251 2.83 -7.11 37.19
CA PRO A 251 2.47 -6.28 36.04
C PRO A 251 3.30 -4.99 35.95
N GLY A 252 3.48 -4.47 34.72
CA GLY A 252 4.22 -3.24 34.45
C GLY A 252 5.72 -3.30 34.77
N THR A 253 6.32 -4.49 34.82
CA THR A 253 7.75 -4.66 35.10
C THR A 253 8.48 -5.41 33.97
N GLY A 254 9.78 -5.21 33.81
CA GLY A 254 10.58 -5.83 32.76
C GLY A 254 10.81 -4.92 31.56
N ASP A 255 11.47 -5.47 30.54
CA ASP A 255 11.88 -4.71 29.35
C ASP A 255 10.77 -4.75 28.30
N ILE A 256 10.36 -3.60 27.78
CA ILE A 256 9.34 -3.51 26.72
C ILE A 256 10.02 -3.81 25.38
N LEU A 257 9.58 -4.88 24.70
CA LEU A 257 10.12 -5.29 23.41
C LEU A 257 9.34 -4.70 22.23
N ALA A 258 8.02 -4.56 22.40
CA ALA A 258 7.13 -3.95 21.44
C ALA A 258 5.92 -3.35 22.18
N GLN A 259 5.25 -2.40 21.57
CA GLN A 259 4.05 -1.79 22.11
C GLN A 259 3.23 -1.19 20.98
N GLY A 260 1.98 -0.84 21.24
CA GLY A 260 1.09 -0.21 20.28
C GLY A 260 -0.25 0.09 20.94
N ASP A 261 -1.15 0.68 20.17
CA ASP A 261 -2.48 1.05 20.66
C ASP A 261 -3.53 0.44 19.72
N PHE A 262 -4.76 0.25 20.13
CA PHE A 262 -5.83 -0.12 19.21
C PHE A 262 -7.18 0.36 19.75
N LYS A 263 -8.16 0.42 18.87
CA LYS A 263 -9.54 0.75 19.23
C LYS A 263 -10.46 -0.37 18.80
N THR A 264 -11.20 -0.92 19.74
CA THR A 264 -12.27 -1.88 19.43
C THR A 264 -13.38 -1.19 18.66
N HIS A 265 -14.16 -1.95 17.90
CA HIS A 265 -15.19 -1.36 17.06
C HIS A 265 -16.35 -0.85 17.90
N LYS A 266 -16.92 0.27 17.43
CA LYS A 266 -18.17 0.80 17.99
C LYS A 266 -19.27 -0.25 17.78
N ALA A 267 -20.18 -0.36 18.73
CA ALA A 267 -21.38 -1.18 18.56
C ALA A 267 -22.37 -0.57 17.54
N SER A 268 -22.28 0.74 17.28
CA SER A 268 -23.12 1.46 16.32
C SER A 268 -22.64 1.26 14.87
N ALA A 269 -23.58 1.07 13.95
CA ALA A 269 -23.34 0.92 12.51
C ALA A 269 -23.42 2.24 11.71
N ASP A 270 -23.37 3.39 12.38
CA ASP A 270 -23.66 4.68 11.73
C ASP A 270 -22.47 5.33 11.02
N GLU A 271 -21.26 4.83 11.25
CA GLU A 271 -20.03 5.38 10.66
C GLU A 271 -19.01 4.26 10.42
N LEU A 272 -18.33 4.32 9.27
CA LEU A 272 -17.31 3.36 8.87
C LEU A 272 -16.23 4.06 8.05
N SER A 273 -14.98 4.02 8.50
CA SER A 273 -13.84 4.58 7.75
C SER A 273 -12.71 3.56 7.62
N PHE A 274 -12.17 3.38 6.42
CA PHE A 274 -11.02 2.49 6.22
C PHE A 274 -10.18 2.93 5.02
N VAL A 275 -8.93 2.47 5.01
CA VAL A 275 -7.99 2.65 3.89
C VAL A 275 -7.67 1.29 3.28
N PHE A 276 -7.34 1.25 1.99
CA PHE A 276 -6.90 0.02 1.33
C PHE A 276 -5.82 0.28 0.28
N GLY A 277 -4.98 -0.71 0.02
CA GLY A 277 -3.99 -0.68 -1.05
C GLY A 277 -3.31 -2.02 -1.25
N SER A 278 -2.58 -2.15 -2.36
CA SER A 278 -1.74 -3.29 -2.71
C SER A 278 -0.39 -2.82 -3.27
N CYS A 279 0.45 -3.76 -3.70
CA CYS A 279 1.67 -3.52 -4.46
C CYS A 279 2.65 -2.62 -3.68
N HIS A 280 3.35 -3.19 -2.69
CA HIS A 280 4.35 -2.50 -1.86
C HIS A 280 5.77 -3.04 -2.12
N LEU A 281 6.43 -2.50 -3.14
CA LEU A 281 7.76 -2.97 -3.57
C LEU A 281 8.78 -2.62 -2.48
N PRO A 282 9.45 -3.61 -1.87
CA PRO A 282 10.51 -3.36 -0.92
C PRO A 282 11.70 -2.71 -1.61
N GLY A 283 12.28 -1.70 -0.98
CA GLY A 283 13.50 -1.05 -1.46
C GLY A 283 13.30 0.08 -2.47
N SER A 284 12.08 0.44 -2.86
CA SER A 284 11.86 1.70 -3.57
C SER A 284 11.57 2.80 -2.53
N SER A 285 12.45 3.80 -2.38
CA SER A 285 12.23 4.88 -1.40
C SER A 285 10.92 5.63 -1.64
N ASN A 286 10.43 5.62 -2.89
CA ASN A 286 9.20 6.29 -3.29
C ASN A 286 7.92 5.47 -2.98
N SER A 287 7.95 4.11 -3.02
CA SER A 287 6.79 3.27 -2.63
C SER A 287 6.40 3.43 -1.15
N PHE A 288 7.34 3.91 -0.35
CA PHE A 288 7.17 4.08 1.09
C PHE A 288 6.69 5.47 1.52
N GLU A 289 6.66 6.45 0.62
CA GLU A 289 6.21 7.81 0.93
C GLU A 289 4.75 7.82 1.40
N ARG A 290 3.87 7.07 0.72
CA ARG A 290 2.45 6.96 1.08
C ARG A 290 2.23 6.40 2.49
N TRP A 291 3.08 5.47 2.94
CA TRP A 291 3.07 4.98 4.31
C TRP A 291 3.42 6.06 5.33
N GLN A 292 4.30 7.02 5.00
CA GLN A 292 4.58 8.18 5.87
C GLN A 292 3.35 9.06 6.06
N HIS A 293 2.54 9.23 5.01
CA HIS A 293 1.28 9.98 5.10
C HIS A 293 0.29 9.25 6.00
N LEU A 294 0.10 7.94 5.82
CA LEU A 294 -0.77 7.13 6.69
C LEU A 294 -0.30 7.14 8.15
N ALA A 295 1.01 7.04 8.41
CA ALA A 295 1.58 7.08 9.76
C ALA A 295 1.31 8.40 10.51
N ARG A 296 0.87 9.46 9.83
CA ARG A 296 0.47 10.75 10.44
C ARG A 296 -1.03 10.90 10.65
N ARG A 297 -1.82 9.89 10.29
CA ARG A 297 -3.30 9.92 10.29
C ARG A 297 -3.91 8.99 11.33
N SER A 298 -5.07 9.37 11.83
CA SER A 298 -5.86 8.58 12.78
C SER A 298 -7.36 8.63 12.45
N ASP A 299 -7.71 9.00 11.23
CA ASP A 299 -9.07 9.24 10.75
C ASP A 299 -9.68 8.05 9.98
N TYR A 300 -9.20 6.84 10.27
CA TYR A 300 -9.71 5.58 9.75
C TYR A 300 -9.69 4.50 10.84
N ASP A 301 -10.61 3.53 10.75
CA ASP A 301 -10.84 2.51 11.78
C ASP A 301 -10.02 1.23 11.55
N PHE A 302 -9.70 0.90 10.29
CA PHE A 302 -8.88 -0.26 9.91
C PHE A 302 -8.27 -0.07 8.50
N MET A 303 -7.41 -1.00 8.11
CA MET A 303 -6.74 -1.05 6.81
C MET A 303 -6.92 -2.42 6.14
N LEU A 304 -7.11 -2.42 4.83
CA LEU A 304 -7.07 -3.60 3.98
C LEU A 304 -5.80 -3.58 3.12
N LEU A 305 -5.03 -4.66 3.13
CA LEU A 305 -3.86 -4.85 2.28
C LEU A 305 -4.14 -6.02 1.35
N ILE A 306 -4.30 -5.73 0.07
CA ILE A 306 -5.08 -6.59 -0.83
C ILE A 306 -4.23 -7.27 -1.91
N GLY A 307 -3.00 -7.66 -1.56
CA GLY A 307 -2.06 -8.29 -2.48
C GLY A 307 -0.71 -7.59 -2.56
N ASP A 308 0.35 -8.33 -2.92
CA ASP A 308 1.68 -7.82 -3.28
C ASP A 308 2.37 -7.01 -2.18
N GLN A 309 2.39 -7.53 -0.97
CA GLN A 309 2.95 -6.85 0.18
C GLN A 309 4.48 -6.96 0.25
N ILE A 310 5.06 -7.96 -0.42
CA ILE A 310 6.47 -8.31 -0.25
C ILE A 310 7.29 -8.45 -1.53
N TYR A 311 6.74 -8.71 -2.71
CA TYR A 311 7.52 -9.00 -3.92
C TYR A 311 8.56 -10.12 -3.70
N GLY A 312 8.05 -11.35 -3.70
CA GLY A 312 8.81 -12.61 -3.60
C GLY A 312 9.74 -12.89 -4.79
N ASP A 313 9.85 -11.94 -5.73
CA ASP A 313 10.60 -12.02 -6.97
C ASP A 313 12.09 -11.79 -6.75
N ASN A 314 12.91 -12.47 -7.56
CA ASN A 314 14.35 -12.29 -7.63
C ASN A 314 15.05 -12.35 -6.24
N ILE A 315 14.48 -13.12 -5.29
CA ILE A 315 14.96 -13.25 -3.90
C ILE A 315 16.09 -14.28 -3.74
N GLU A 316 16.62 -14.84 -4.83
CA GLU A 316 17.66 -15.86 -4.80
C GLU A 316 18.94 -15.37 -4.13
N SER A 317 19.18 -14.06 -4.18
CA SER A 317 20.29 -13.37 -3.53
C SER A 317 20.08 -13.12 -2.03
N LEU A 318 18.86 -13.25 -1.52
CA LEU A 318 18.49 -12.89 -0.15
C LEU A 318 18.71 -14.03 0.85
N GLY A 319 19.95 -14.30 1.24
CA GLY A 319 20.25 -15.24 2.33
C GLY A 319 21.45 -16.13 2.04
N SER A 320 21.73 -17.06 2.96
CA SER A 320 22.87 -17.96 2.84
C SER A 320 22.52 -19.26 2.08
N GLY A 321 22.67 -19.24 0.76
CA GLY A 321 22.47 -20.43 -0.09
C GLY A 321 21.04 -20.58 -0.64
N ASN A 322 20.59 -21.82 -0.85
CA ASN A 322 19.34 -22.16 -1.56
C ASN A 322 18.15 -22.45 -0.62
N ASN A 323 18.04 -21.75 0.51
CA ASN A 323 16.93 -21.94 1.46
C ASN A 323 15.80 -20.94 1.21
N TRP A 324 14.70 -21.39 0.60
CA TRP A 324 13.55 -20.53 0.31
C TRP A 324 12.91 -19.91 1.55
N LEU A 325 12.84 -20.62 2.69
CA LEU A 325 12.23 -20.08 3.91
C LEU A 325 13.00 -18.85 4.41
N GLU A 326 14.32 -18.94 4.48
CA GLU A 326 15.18 -17.83 4.89
C GLU A 326 15.06 -16.64 3.92
N ARG A 327 14.94 -16.90 2.60
CA ARG A 327 14.76 -15.86 1.58
C ARG A 327 13.46 -15.08 1.78
N TYR A 328 12.33 -15.77 1.94
CA TYR A 328 11.05 -15.11 2.20
C TYR A 328 11.02 -14.41 3.56
N GLU A 329 11.57 -15.03 4.61
CA GLU A 329 11.70 -14.38 5.92
C GLU A 329 12.47 -13.07 5.81
N ASN A 330 13.65 -13.08 5.19
CA ASN A 330 14.45 -11.88 4.92
C ASN A 330 13.65 -10.84 4.12
N ARG A 331 12.87 -11.27 3.12
CA ARG A 331 12.03 -10.39 2.31
C ARG A 331 10.95 -9.69 3.13
N TYR A 332 10.21 -10.41 3.98
CA TYR A 332 9.29 -9.81 4.95
C TYR A 332 10.01 -8.81 5.87
N HIS A 333 11.22 -9.16 6.32
CA HIS A 333 12.00 -8.26 7.17
C HIS A 333 12.43 -6.96 6.46
N GLN A 334 12.57 -6.92 5.14
CA GLN A 334 12.90 -5.68 4.41
C GLN A 334 11.80 -4.62 4.55
N SER A 335 10.55 -4.96 4.24
CA SER A 335 9.43 -4.00 4.30
C SER A 335 8.93 -3.77 5.73
N TRP A 336 8.72 -4.83 6.52
CA TRP A 336 8.09 -4.69 7.85
C TRP A 336 9.01 -4.09 8.90
N THR A 337 10.27 -3.79 8.57
CA THR A 337 11.18 -3.01 9.43
C THR A 337 11.05 -1.50 9.19
N TYR A 338 10.39 -1.08 8.10
CA TYR A 338 10.20 0.33 7.80
C TYR A 338 9.29 1.02 8.82
N TRP A 339 9.77 2.11 9.44
CA TRP A 339 9.10 2.77 10.56
C TRP A 339 7.64 3.17 10.26
N PRO A 340 7.33 3.88 9.17
CA PRO A 340 5.94 4.23 8.84
C PRO A 340 5.00 3.04 8.69
N ILE A 341 5.45 1.93 8.11
CA ILE A 341 4.64 0.70 8.02
C ILE A 341 4.32 0.19 9.42
N ARG A 342 5.36 0.06 10.26
CA ARG A 342 5.19 -0.42 11.64
C ARG A 342 4.30 0.48 12.46
N GLU A 343 4.46 1.79 12.32
CA GLU A 343 3.65 2.78 13.02
C GLU A 343 2.17 2.67 12.66
N VAL A 344 1.84 2.39 11.40
CA VAL A 344 0.45 2.12 10.99
C VAL A 344 -0.03 0.78 11.53
N MET A 345 0.72 -0.31 11.32
CA MET A 345 0.30 -1.68 11.65
C MET A 345 0.22 -1.96 13.16
N ARG A 346 1.01 -1.29 14.00
CA ARG A 346 0.95 -1.41 15.46
C ARG A 346 -0.22 -0.66 16.10
N ARG A 347 -0.94 0.16 15.32
CA ARG A 347 -2.02 1.01 15.84
C ARG A 347 -3.37 0.86 15.15
N THR A 348 -3.38 0.17 14.03
CA THR A 348 -4.53 0.01 13.14
C THR A 348 -4.77 -1.47 12.93
N PRO A 349 -6.00 -1.98 13.12
CA PRO A 349 -6.37 -3.31 12.64
C PRO A 349 -6.08 -3.46 11.15
N VAL A 350 -5.30 -4.47 10.77
CA VAL A 350 -4.92 -4.74 9.38
C VAL A 350 -5.44 -6.10 8.94
N TYR A 351 -6.10 -6.13 7.79
CA TYR A 351 -6.62 -7.33 7.16
C TYR A 351 -5.90 -7.53 5.83
N MET A 352 -5.33 -8.71 5.62
CA MET A 352 -4.49 -8.99 4.46
C MET A 352 -5.06 -10.15 3.64
N ILE A 353 -4.85 -10.13 2.32
CA ILE A 353 -5.04 -11.28 1.42
C ILE A 353 -3.85 -11.31 0.45
N LEU A 354 -3.42 -12.50 0.05
CA LEU A 354 -2.33 -12.67 -0.92
C LEU A 354 -2.75 -12.28 -2.33
N ASP A 355 -1.74 -12.06 -3.15
CA ASP A 355 -1.73 -12.04 -4.60
C ASP A 355 -0.48 -12.82 -5.07
N ASP A 356 -0.06 -12.71 -6.33
CA ASP A 356 1.06 -13.50 -6.86
C ASP A 356 2.41 -13.16 -6.24
N HIS A 357 2.72 -11.89 -6.05
CA HIS A 357 4.01 -11.43 -5.53
C HIS A 357 4.22 -11.76 -4.04
N GLU A 358 3.27 -12.41 -3.35
CA GLU A 358 3.54 -13.13 -2.10
C GLU A 358 4.46 -14.35 -2.31
N ILE A 359 4.47 -14.92 -3.52
CA ILE A 359 5.28 -16.06 -3.95
C ILE A 359 6.26 -15.61 -5.03
N THR A 360 5.73 -15.23 -6.19
CA THR A 360 6.45 -14.77 -7.37
C THR A 360 5.42 -14.32 -8.39
N ASP A 361 5.82 -13.36 -9.22
CA ASP A 361 5.18 -12.95 -10.47
C ASP A 361 4.50 -14.14 -11.17
N ASP A 362 3.25 -13.96 -11.61
CA ASP A 362 2.43 -14.98 -12.29
C ASP A 362 2.06 -16.21 -11.45
N PHE A 363 2.17 -16.16 -10.11
CA PHE A 363 1.78 -17.29 -9.27
C PHE A 363 0.29 -17.63 -9.42
N GLY A 364 0.01 -18.82 -9.97
CA GLY A 364 -1.34 -19.28 -10.27
C GLY A 364 -1.66 -19.28 -11.77
N THR A 365 -0.86 -18.63 -12.61
CA THR A 365 -1.00 -18.69 -14.08
C THR A 365 0.09 -19.52 -14.74
N VAL A 366 1.24 -19.71 -14.08
CA VAL A 366 2.33 -20.56 -14.56
C VAL A 366 2.82 -21.61 -13.55
N PRO A 367 3.39 -22.74 -14.01
CA PRO A 367 3.98 -23.72 -13.11
C PRO A 367 5.21 -23.17 -12.37
N ILE A 368 5.19 -23.24 -11.03
CA ILE A 368 6.28 -22.79 -10.16
C ILE A 368 6.81 -23.97 -9.34
N ASP A 369 8.09 -23.88 -8.95
CA ASP A 369 8.74 -24.86 -8.07
C ASP A 369 7.98 -25.06 -6.74
N ALA A 370 7.70 -26.31 -6.39
CA ALA A 370 6.87 -26.66 -5.24
C ALA A 370 7.51 -26.25 -3.89
N ASP A 371 8.84 -26.30 -3.77
CA ASP A 371 9.54 -25.89 -2.55
C ASP A 371 9.47 -24.38 -2.36
N ARG A 372 9.53 -23.61 -3.46
CA ARG A 372 9.31 -22.15 -3.44
C ARG A 372 7.87 -21.80 -3.00
N ILE A 373 6.86 -22.46 -3.57
CA ILE A 373 5.45 -22.26 -3.18
C ILE A 373 5.26 -22.59 -1.69
N ALA A 374 5.74 -23.76 -1.25
CA ALA A 374 5.58 -24.19 0.14
C ALA A 374 6.23 -23.22 1.14
N ALA A 375 7.41 -22.68 0.80
CA ALA A 375 8.09 -21.70 1.63
C ALA A 375 7.38 -20.34 1.63
N GLY A 376 6.97 -19.84 0.47
CA GLY A 376 6.26 -18.56 0.35
C GLY A 376 4.90 -18.60 1.06
N MET A 377 4.10 -19.64 0.84
CA MET A 377 2.82 -19.85 1.51
C MET A 377 2.97 -20.00 3.03
N LYS A 378 4.01 -20.68 3.49
CA LYS A 378 4.31 -20.76 4.94
C LYS A 378 4.59 -19.37 5.51
N MET A 379 5.36 -18.53 4.82
CA MET A 379 5.65 -17.18 5.32
C MET A 379 4.45 -16.24 5.21
N TYR A 380 3.65 -16.32 4.15
CA TYR A 380 2.36 -15.66 4.06
C TYR A 380 1.45 -16.02 5.25
N HIS A 381 1.31 -17.32 5.56
CA HIS A 381 0.55 -17.76 6.72
C HIS A 381 1.04 -17.11 8.03
N LEU A 382 2.36 -17.10 8.23
CA LEU A 382 2.97 -16.61 9.47
C LEU A 382 2.93 -15.09 9.62
N PHE A 383 3.14 -14.32 8.55
CA PHE A 383 3.31 -12.86 8.62
C PHE A 383 2.06 -12.05 8.26
N GLN A 384 1.19 -12.56 7.39
CA GLN A 384 0.02 -11.84 6.92
C GLN A 384 -1.28 -12.46 7.42
N GLU A 385 -1.34 -13.78 7.40
CA GLU A 385 -2.60 -14.50 7.56
C GLU A 385 -2.99 -14.75 9.02
N SER A 386 -2.02 -15.13 9.84
CA SER A 386 -2.24 -15.66 11.19
C SER A 386 -2.86 -14.67 12.18
N HIS A 387 -2.91 -13.38 11.82
CA HIS A 387 -3.49 -12.32 12.64
C HIS A 387 -4.83 -11.80 12.11
N GLY A 388 -5.26 -12.26 10.93
CA GLY A 388 -6.57 -11.97 10.37
C GLY A 388 -7.69 -12.81 11.00
N PRO A 389 -8.92 -12.72 10.44
CA PRO A 389 -10.06 -13.49 10.87
C PRO A 389 -9.84 -15.00 10.86
N ALA A 390 -10.43 -15.68 11.84
CA ALA A 390 -10.45 -17.13 11.87
C ALA A 390 -11.14 -17.70 10.61
N ARG A 391 -10.57 -18.77 10.05
CA ARG A 391 -11.11 -19.43 8.86
C ARG A 391 -11.76 -20.76 9.16
N ALA A 392 -12.72 -21.13 8.31
CA ALA A 392 -13.51 -22.34 8.47
C ALA A 392 -12.70 -23.63 8.27
N GLU A 393 -11.68 -23.62 7.39
CA GLU A 393 -10.92 -24.82 7.00
C GLU A 393 -9.41 -24.58 6.90
N ASN A 394 -8.61 -25.61 7.24
CA ASN A 394 -7.16 -25.61 7.01
C ASN A 394 -6.91 -25.88 5.52
N ASN A 395 -6.80 -24.83 4.71
CA ASN A 395 -6.26 -24.76 3.33
C ASN A 395 -6.95 -23.70 2.44
N THR A 396 -7.86 -22.90 3.01
CA THR A 396 -8.47 -21.78 2.29
C THR A 396 -7.83 -20.46 2.73
N HIS A 397 -7.62 -19.55 1.77
CA HIS A 397 -7.05 -18.23 2.04
C HIS A 397 -8.08 -17.11 1.98
N TYR A 398 -9.19 -17.31 1.27
CA TYR A 398 -10.34 -16.41 1.31
C TYR A 398 -10.99 -16.35 2.70
N TYR A 399 -11.62 -15.25 3.05
CA TYR A 399 -12.37 -15.09 4.31
C TYR A 399 -13.38 -13.95 4.23
N SER A 400 -14.26 -13.87 5.22
CA SER A 400 -15.21 -12.77 5.35
C SER A 400 -15.24 -12.22 6.77
N PHE A 401 -15.65 -10.96 6.90
CA PHE A 401 -15.88 -10.33 8.19
C PHE A 401 -16.91 -9.19 8.05
N ASN A 402 -17.47 -8.76 9.19
CA ASN A 402 -18.45 -7.68 9.23
C ASN A 402 -17.88 -6.47 9.97
N ARG A 403 -18.21 -5.27 9.48
CA ARG A 403 -17.89 -4.01 10.16
C ARG A 403 -18.98 -2.97 10.00
N GLY A 404 -19.56 -2.56 11.13
CA GLY A 404 -20.62 -1.56 11.13
C GLY A 404 -21.78 -2.02 10.23
N PRO A 405 -22.19 -1.22 9.22
CA PRO A 405 -23.28 -1.59 8.31
C PRO A 405 -22.82 -2.48 7.14
N ALA A 406 -21.54 -2.89 7.11
CA ALA A 406 -20.92 -3.53 5.96
C ALA A 406 -20.49 -4.99 6.20
N SER A 407 -20.62 -5.82 5.16
CA SER A 407 -20.04 -7.17 5.06
C SER A 407 -18.94 -7.19 3.99
N PHE A 408 -17.81 -7.83 4.29
CA PHE A 408 -16.63 -7.92 3.43
C PHE A 408 -16.36 -9.38 3.09
N PHE A 409 -16.04 -9.65 1.82
CA PHE A 409 -15.46 -10.91 1.37
C PHE A 409 -14.10 -10.65 0.72
N MET A 410 -13.05 -11.23 1.30
CA MET A 410 -11.67 -11.17 0.81
C MET A 410 -11.45 -12.40 -0.08
N LEU A 411 -11.33 -12.16 -1.37
CA LEU A 411 -11.23 -13.18 -2.42
C LEU A 411 -9.77 -13.62 -2.56
N ASP A 412 -9.53 -14.92 -2.58
CA ASP A 412 -8.30 -15.51 -3.11
C ASP A 412 -8.52 -15.82 -4.60
N ASP A 413 -7.84 -15.11 -5.48
CA ASP A 413 -7.94 -15.33 -6.92
C ASP A 413 -6.64 -15.86 -7.51
N ARG A 414 -5.75 -16.48 -6.70
CA ARG A 414 -4.47 -17.05 -7.17
C ARG A 414 -4.37 -18.55 -6.91
N THR A 415 -4.67 -19.03 -5.70
CA THR A 415 -4.26 -20.40 -5.30
C THR A 415 -5.01 -21.54 -5.98
N GLN A 416 -6.21 -21.27 -6.51
CA GLN A 416 -7.08 -22.24 -7.17
C GLN A 416 -7.18 -22.06 -8.69
N ARG A 417 -6.40 -21.15 -9.28
CA ARG A 417 -6.39 -20.92 -10.73
C ARG A 417 -6.04 -22.20 -11.49
N SER A 418 -6.72 -22.43 -12.61
CA SER A 418 -6.39 -23.53 -13.51
C SER A 418 -5.22 -23.14 -14.42
N ILE A 419 -4.24 -24.04 -14.56
CA ILE A 419 -3.08 -23.87 -15.43
C ILE A 419 -3.08 -25.00 -16.47
N PRO A 420 -3.30 -24.71 -17.77
CA PRO A 420 -3.60 -23.40 -18.37
C PRO A 420 -5.02 -22.88 -18.02
N PRO A 421 -5.28 -21.57 -18.21
CA PRO A 421 -6.63 -20.99 -18.04
C PRO A 421 -7.69 -21.72 -18.87
N GLY A 422 -8.90 -21.86 -18.32
CA GLY A 422 -10.06 -22.44 -19.02
C GLY A 422 -10.17 -23.98 -18.99
N ASP A 423 -9.18 -24.68 -18.44
CA ASP A 423 -9.21 -26.14 -18.27
C ASP A 423 -10.14 -26.61 -17.12
N SER A 424 -10.67 -25.66 -16.34
CA SER A 424 -11.62 -25.88 -15.25
C SER A 424 -12.95 -25.19 -15.53
N ALA A 425 -14.04 -25.77 -15.03
CA ALA A 425 -15.34 -25.08 -15.00
C ALA A 425 -15.33 -23.85 -14.07
N PHE A 426 -14.39 -23.81 -13.13
CA PHE A 426 -14.11 -22.73 -12.18
C PHE A 426 -12.64 -22.32 -12.35
N PRO A 427 -12.33 -21.54 -13.41
CA PRO A 427 -10.96 -21.29 -13.87
C PRO A 427 -10.11 -20.44 -12.92
N VAL A 428 -10.72 -19.60 -12.09
CA VAL A 428 -9.99 -18.68 -11.19
C VAL A 428 -10.13 -19.10 -9.73
N LEU A 429 -11.37 -19.34 -9.28
CA LEU A 429 -11.68 -19.49 -7.85
C LEU A 429 -11.69 -20.95 -7.38
N GLY A 430 -11.82 -21.90 -8.30
CA GLY A 430 -12.14 -23.29 -7.93
C GLY A 430 -13.57 -23.43 -7.36
N GLY A 431 -14.08 -24.66 -7.37
CA GLY A 431 -15.48 -24.93 -6.99
C GLY A 431 -15.79 -24.68 -5.51
N GLU A 432 -14.81 -24.87 -4.63
CA GLU A 432 -14.98 -24.70 -3.18
C GLU A 432 -15.21 -23.22 -2.81
N GLN A 433 -14.37 -22.31 -3.32
CA GLN A 433 -14.51 -20.90 -3.03
C GLN A 433 -15.75 -20.28 -3.70
N VAL A 434 -16.15 -20.75 -4.88
CA VAL A 434 -17.42 -20.34 -5.49
C VAL A 434 -18.59 -20.72 -4.58
N GLN A 435 -18.58 -21.92 -3.99
CA GLN A 435 -19.60 -22.31 -3.03
C GLN A 435 -19.53 -21.47 -1.75
N ALA A 436 -18.33 -21.18 -1.24
CA ALA A 436 -18.17 -20.30 -0.07
C ALA A 436 -18.68 -18.88 -0.33
N LEU A 437 -18.51 -18.34 -1.54
CA LEU A 437 -19.06 -17.04 -1.94
C LEU A 437 -20.59 -17.08 -2.00
N VAL A 438 -21.18 -18.17 -2.50
CA VAL A 438 -22.63 -18.41 -2.43
C VAL A 438 -23.09 -18.46 -0.98
N ASP A 439 -22.44 -19.25 -0.13
CA ASP A 439 -22.81 -19.41 1.28
C ASP A 439 -22.72 -18.08 2.04
N TRP A 440 -21.64 -17.31 1.83
CA TRP A 440 -21.48 -15.96 2.37
C TRP A 440 -22.59 -15.02 1.91
N SER A 441 -22.99 -15.08 0.64
CA SER A 441 -24.10 -14.26 0.13
C SER A 441 -25.44 -14.60 0.79
N GLN A 442 -25.62 -15.82 1.32
CA GLN A 442 -26.81 -16.24 2.05
C GLN A 442 -26.69 -16.09 3.57
N ASP A 443 -25.50 -15.83 4.09
CA ASP A 443 -25.27 -15.68 5.52
C ASP A 443 -26.18 -14.58 6.11
N PRO A 444 -26.88 -14.83 7.24
CA PRO A 444 -27.77 -13.86 7.84
C PRO A 444 -27.10 -12.51 8.14
N ALA A 445 -25.84 -12.49 8.56
CA ALA A 445 -25.13 -11.24 8.83
C ALA A 445 -24.85 -10.46 7.53
N THR A 446 -24.48 -11.15 6.45
CA THR A 446 -24.32 -10.53 5.12
C THR A 446 -25.66 -10.03 4.57
N ARG A 447 -26.75 -10.78 4.77
CA ARG A 447 -28.09 -10.36 4.38
C ARG A 447 -28.63 -9.21 5.25
N ASP A 448 -28.19 -9.08 6.48
CA ASP A 448 -28.56 -7.95 7.34
C ASP A 448 -27.78 -6.68 7.01
N ALA A 449 -26.56 -6.81 6.48
CA ALA A 449 -25.72 -5.69 6.06
C ALA A 449 -26.39 -4.83 4.97
N ASP A 450 -26.16 -3.51 5.05
CA ASP A 450 -26.66 -2.54 4.08
C ASP A 450 -25.63 -2.25 2.96
N ILE A 451 -24.36 -2.56 3.23
CA ILE A 451 -23.23 -2.31 2.34
C ILE A 451 -22.42 -3.60 2.18
N ILE A 452 -22.01 -3.89 0.95
CA ILE A 452 -21.23 -5.08 0.62
C ILE A 452 -19.92 -4.64 -0.03
N PHE A 453 -18.81 -5.25 0.38
CA PHE A 453 -17.51 -5.13 -0.26
C PHE A 453 -17.02 -6.51 -0.70
N LEU A 454 -16.78 -6.66 -2.00
CA LEU A 454 -15.89 -7.71 -2.49
C LEU A 454 -14.49 -7.10 -2.60
N VAL A 455 -13.49 -7.80 -2.10
CA VAL A 455 -12.08 -7.40 -2.20
C VAL A 455 -11.38 -8.45 -3.03
N ALA A 456 -10.88 -8.07 -4.19
CA ALA A 456 -10.20 -8.95 -5.14
C ALA A 456 -8.80 -8.37 -5.43
N PRO A 457 -7.72 -9.14 -5.23
CA PRO A 457 -6.37 -8.69 -5.56
C PRO A 457 -6.26 -8.18 -6.99
N VAL A 458 -6.71 -8.99 -7.96
CA VAL A 458 -6.85 -8.56 -9.36
C VAL A 458 -8.24 -7.94 -9.57
N PRO A 459 -8.34 -6.71 -10.11
CA PRO A 459 -9.63 -6.06 -10.32
C PRO A 459 -10.52 -6.83 -11.32
N ILE A 460 -11.79 -6.99 -10.95
CA ILE A 460 -12.81 -7.69 -11.77
C ILE A 460 -13.06 -6.97 -13.10
N ALA A 461 -13.16 -5.64 -13.06
CA ALA A 461 -13.45 -4.82 -14.23
C ALA A 461 -12.24 -3.97 -14.63
N TRP A 462 -11.67 -4.26 -15.78
CA TRP A 462 -10.62 -3.45 -16.40
C TRP A 462 -10.75 -3.47 -17.93
N LEU A 463 -9.83 -2.85 -18.67
CA LEU A 463 -9.85 -2.88 -20.13
C LEU A 463 -9.91 -4.33 -20.66
N PRO A 464 -10.78 -4.65 -21.65
CA PRO A 464 -10.84 -5.99 -22.20
C PRO A 464 -9.50 -6.43 -22.78
N VAL A 465 -9.12 -7.69 -22.56
CA VAL A 465 -7.82 -8.24 -23.00
C VAL A 465 -7.66 -8.11 -24.51
N GLU A 466 -8.72 -8.35 -25.29
CA GLU A 466 -8.70 -8.24 -26.74
C GLU A 466 -8.38 -6.82 -27.20
N LYS A 467 -8.86 -5.81 -26.47
CA LYS A 467 -8.56 -4.40 -26.75
C LYS A 467 -7.13 -4.04 -26.37
N LEU A 468 -6.60 -4.63 -25.30
CA LEU A 468 -5.19 -4.46 -24.97
C LEU A 468 -4.30 -5.08 -26.06
N LEU A 469 -4.62 -6.29 -26.52
CA LEU A 469 -3.89 -6.97 -27.59
C LEU A 469 -3.96 -6.22 -28.92
N GLU A 470 -5.12 -5.66 -29.30
CA GLU A 470 -5.23 -4.79 -30.48
C GLU A 470 -4.24 -3.62 -30.39
N LEU A 471 -4.20 -2.93 -29.24
CA LEU A 471 -3.32 -1.78 -29.00
C LEU A 471 -1.83 -2.16 -29.05
N ILE A 472 -1.47 -3.33 -28.51
CA ILE A 472 -0.09 -3.86 -28.54
C ILE A 472 0.32 -4.17 -29.99
N ASN A 473 -0.52 -4.88 -30.74
CA ASN A 473 -0.23 -5.26 -32.13
C ASN A 473 -0.13 -4.05 -33.06
N ASP A 474 -0.99 -3.05 -32.88
CA ASP A 474 -0.96 -1.79 -33.65
C ASP A 474 0.35 -1.01 -33.40
N PHE A 475 0.89 -1.08 -32.19
CA PHE A 475 2.19 -0.49 -31.87
C PHE A 475 3.35 -1.22 -32.53
N GLU A 476 3.41 -2.56 -32.38
CA GLU A 476 4.49 -3.38 -32.95
C GLU A 476 4.57 -3.23 -34.48
N SER A 477 3.41 -3.25 -35.14
CA SER A 477 3.31 -3.09 -36.60
C SER A 477 3.78 -1.71 -37.08
N SER A 478 3.69 -0.70 -36.22
CA SER A 478 4.07 0.68 -36.50
C SER A 478 5.53 1.02 -36.18
N ALA A 479 6.17 0.28 -35.27
CA ALA A 479 7.54 0.52 -34.82
C ALA A 479 8.65 -0.04 -35.75
N GLY A 480 8.28 -0.57 -36.91
CA GLY A 480 9.09 -1.43 -37.79
C GLY A 480 10.63 -1.26 -37.79
N ASN A 481 11.34 -2.36 -37.56
CA ASN A 481 12.75 -2.63 -37.93
C ASN A 481 13.83 -1.62 -37.51
N VAL A 482 13.61 -0.78 -36.51
CA VAL A 482 14.69 0.02 -35.93
C VAL A 482 15.17 -0.64 -34.65
N ALA A 483 16.35 -1.28 -34.69
CA ALA A 483 17.03 -1.89 -33.53
C ALA A 483 17.35 -0.90 -32.37
N GLY A 484 16.88 0.34 -32.44
CA GLY A 484 16.91 1.36 -31.39
C GLY A 484 15.52 1.73 -30.84
N ALA A 485 14.46 1.05 -31.27
CA ALA A 485 13.08 1.30 -30.84
C ALA A 485 12.80 0.79 -29.41
N VAL A 486 13.51 -0.23 -28.94
CA VAL A 486 13.35 -0.79 -27.58
C VAL A 486 13.59 0.28 -26.50
N GLY A 487 14.67 1.07 -26.61
CA GLY A 487 14.93 2.18 -25.68
C GLY A 487 14.01 3.40 -25.82
N PHE A 488 13.24 3.51 -26.90
CA PHE A 488 12.25 4.58 -27.13
C PHE A 488 10.82 4.14 -26.82
N ALA A 489 10.54 2.83 -26.89
CA ALA A 489 9.29 2.20 -26.48
C ALA A 489 9.07 2.40 -24.98
N PHE A 490 10.10 2.23 -24.15
CA PHE A 490 10.02 2.40 -22.69
C PHE A 490 9.94 3.86 -22.20
N GLY A 491 10.30 4.84 -23.04
CA GLY A 491 10.07 6.26 -22.76
C GLY A 491 8.82 6.82 -23.45
N GLY A 492 8.08 5.96 -24.14
CA GLY A 492 7.00 6.33 -25.04
C GLY A 492 5.65 5.72 -24.66
N PRO A 493 4.59 6.17 -25.33
CA PRO A 493 3.21 5.76 -25.15
C PRO A 493 2.91 4.30 -24.82
N VAL A 494 3.47 3.36 -25.57
CA VAL A 494 3.05 1.96 -25.43
C VAL A 494 3.91 1.21 -24.42
N GLY A 495 5.16 1.64 -24.17
CA GLY A 495 5.95 1.08 -23.07
C GLY A 495 5.48 1.53 -21.69
N ALA A 496 4.75 2.64 -21.56
CA ALA A 496 4.09 2.98 -20.29
C ALA A 496 2.88 2.08 -20.01
N ILE A 497 2.15 1.69 -21.07
CA ILE A 497 1.04 0.73 -20.98
C ILE A 497 1.63 -0.65 -20.66
N LEU A 498 2.59 -1.12 -21.44
CA LEU A 498 3.25 -2.40 -21.22
C LEU A 498 3.94 -2.45 -19.85
N GLY A 499 4.70 -1.43 -19.43
CA GLY A 499 5.32 -1.38 -18.09
C GLY A 499 4.32 -1.22 -16.94
N HIS A 500 3.05 -0.93 -17.23
CA HIS A 500 1.95 -0.88 -16.26
C HIS A 500 1.28 -2.25 -16.08
N TYR A 501 1.19 -3.03 -17.15
CA TYR A 501 0.61 -4.37 -17.18
C TYR A 501 1.62 -5.50 -16.99
N ILE A 502 2.92 -5.27 -17.23
CA ILE A 502 3.95 -6.32 -17.39
C ILE A 502 5.09 -6.16 -16.37
N GLY A 503 4.77 -5.59 -15.21
CA GLY A 503 5.69 -5.50 -14.09
C GLY A 503 7.00 -4.73 -14.32
N HIS A 504 7.88 -4.87 -13.32
CA HIS A 504 9.10 -4.08 -13.13
C HIS A 504 10.21 -4.34 -14.17
N GLU A 505 10.27 -5.54 -14.76
CA GLU A 505 11.38 -5.96 -15.65
C GLU A 505 11.33 -5.28 -17.02
N VAL A 506 10.13 -4.93 -17.50
CA VAL A 506 9.89 -4.16 -18.73
C VAL A 506 10.28 -2.70 -18.54
N ALA A 507 9.97 -2.09 -17.39
CA ALA A 507 10.25 -0.69 -17.09
C ALA A 507 11.75 -0.36 -17.04
N GLU A 508 12.61 -1.35 -16.72
CA GLU A 508 14.07 -1.20 -16.72
C GLU A 508 14.73 -1.55 -18.07
N GLY A 509 13.94 -1.85 -19.10
CA GLY A 509 14.42 -2.14 -20.46
C GLY A 509 15.27 -3.40 -20.56
N GLN A 510 14.95 -4.43 -19.77
CA GLN A 510 15.77 -5.64 -19.64
C GLN A 510 15.42 -6.76 -20.65
N LEU A 511 14.43 -6.56 -21.53
CA LEU A 511 13.81 -7.63 -22.32
C LEU A 511 13.98 -7.45 -23.83
N ASP A 512 14.16 -8.57 -24.53
CA ASP A 512 14.13 -8.68 -25.99
C ASP A 512 12.71 -8.98 -26.51
N ASP A 513 12.52 -8.99 -27.83
CA ASP A 513 11.20 -9.17 -28.47
C ASP A 513 10.51 -10.51 -28.07
N GLU A 514 11.29 -11.55 -27.75
CA GLU A 514 10.78 -12.86 -27.30
C GLU A 514 10.42 -12.84 -25.79
N GLY A 515 11.14 -12.06 -24.99
CA GLY A 515 10.81 -11.78 -23.58
C GLY A 515 9.54 -10.96 -23.42
N LEU A 516 9.34 -9.92 -24.24
CA LEU A 516 8.13 -9.09 -24.23
C LEU A 516 6.87 -9.90 -24.56
N GLY A 517 6.90 -10.73 -25.61
CA GLY A 517 5.76 -11.57 -26.00
C GLY A 517 5.38 -12.61 -24.93
N ASN A 518 6.37 -13.20 -24.26
CA ASN A 518 6.14 -14.17 -23.19
C ASN A 518 5.62 -13.54 -21.89
N LEU A 519 5.93 -12.27 -21.62
CA LEU A 519 5.42 -11.58 -20.44
C LEU A 519 4.00 -11.05 -20.69
N THR A 520 3.73 -10.45 -21.86
CA THR A 520 2.35 -10.04 -22.23
C THR A 520 1.36 -11.19 -22.11
N ASP A 521 1.72 -12.41 -22.52
CA ASP A 521 0.81 -13.55 -22.49
C ASP A 521 0.51 -14.06 -21.07
N ARG A 522 1.39 -13.79 -20.09
CA ARG A 522 1.25 -14.29 -18.71
C ARG A 522 0.51 -13.30 -17.81
N ASP A 523 0.87 -12.02 -17.84
CA ASP A 523 0.14 -10.99 -17.10
C ASP A 523 -1.32 -10.84 -17.60
N LEU A 524 -1.54 -11.03 -18.91
CA LEU A 524 -2.90 -11.07 -19.46
C LEU A 524 -3.72 -12.26 -18.96
N ALA A 525 -3.07 -13.34 -18.53
CA ALA A 525 -3.74 -14.50 -17.95
C ALA A 525 -4.33 -14.22 -16.57
N ASP A 526 -3.85 -13.17 -15.89
CA ASP A 526 -4.39 -12.73 -14.60
C ASP A 526 -5.74 -12.04 -14.71
N MET A 527 -5.97 -11.33 -15.81
CA MET A 527 -7.13 -10.50 -15.98
C MET A 527 -8.45 -11.29 -15.95
N TRP A 528 -9.40 -10.81 -15.15
CA TRP A 528 -10.77 -11.36 -15.10
C TRP A 528 -11.52 -11.22 -16.43
N THR A 529 -11.15 -10.23 -17.25
CA THR A 529 -11.71 -10.01 -18.58
C THR A 529 -11.20 -10.98 -19.63
N LEU A 530 -10.14 -11.75 -19.35
CA LEU A 530 -9.71 -12.83 -20.23
C LEU A 530 -10.86 -13.82 -20.42
N LYS A 531 -11.16 -14.15 -21.68
CA LYS A 531 -12.30 -15.01 -22.05
C LYS A 531 -12.38 -16.32 -21.26
N GLU A 532 -11.24 -16.94 -21.01
CA GLU A 532 -11.10 -18.18 -20.26
C GLU A 532 -11.47 -18.00 -18.77
N ASN A 533 -11.30 -16.81 -18.20
CA ASN A 533 -11.62 -16.46 -16.81
C ASN A 533 -13.06 -15.94 -16.62
N GLN A 534 -13.69 -15.43 -17.69
CA GLN A 534 -15.04 -14.86 -17.66
C GLN A 534 -16.14 -15.76 -17.04
N PRO A 535 -16.10 -17.11 -17.09
CA PRO A 535 -17.07 -17.94 -16.38
C PRO A 535 -17.13 -17.66 -14.87
N ASP A 536 -16.00 -17.51 -14.19
CA ASP A 536 -15.99 -17.15 -12.76
C ASP A 536 -16.33 -15.68 -12.56
N MET A 537 -15.86 -14.79 -13.45
CA MET A 537 -16.20 -13.37 -13.41
C MET A 537 -17.72 -13.15 -13.42
N VAL A 538 -18.43 -13.83 -14.32
CA VAL A 538 -19.90 -13.74 -14.44
C VAL A 538 -20.58 -14.28 -13.19
N ARG A 539 -20.10 -15.39 -12.60
CA ARG A 539 -20.67 -15.93 -11.34
C ARG A 539 -20.51 -14.96 -10.19
N VAL A 540 -19.33 -14.35 -10.04
CA VAL A 540 -19.05 -13.35 -9.01
C VAL A 540 -19.99 -12.16 -9.19
N LEU A 541 -20.09 -11.61 -10.41
CA LEU A 541 -20.97 -10.47 -10.68
C LEU A 541 -22.45 -10.82 -10.49
N ASP A 542 -22.91 -12.01 -10.89
CA ASP A 542 -24.28 -12.50 -10.64
C ASP A 542 -24.57 -12.46 -9.12
N ILE A 543 -23.68 -13.03 -8.29
CA ILE A 543 -23.84 -13.02 -6.82
C ILE A 543 -23.87 -11.60 -6.25
N LEU A 544 -22.96 -10.71 -6.69
CA LEU A 544 -22.89 -9.34 -6.20
C LEU A 544 -24.12 -8.52 -6.58
N PHE A 545 -24.60 -8.65 -7.82
CA PHE A 545 -25.79 -7.96 -8.26
C PHE A 545 -27.06 -8.55 -7.64
N ASP A 546 -27.12 -9.85 -7.37
CA ASP A 546 -28.20 -10.46 -6.59
C ASP A 546 -28.24 -9.89 -5.17
N LEU A 547 -27.09 -9.76 -4.50
CA LEU A 547 -27.00 -9.07 -3.20
C LEU A 547 -27.44 -7.61 -3.27
N ALA A 548 -27.01 -6.87 -4.30
CA ALA A 548 -27.38 -5.47 -4.52
C ALA A 548 -28.90 -5.29 -4.67
N ASN A 549 -29.55 -6.28 -5.29
CA ASN A 549 -30.97 -6.29 -5.62
C ASN A 549 -31.86 -7.04 -4.62
N ASP A 550 -31.24 -7.63 -3.59
CA ASP A 550 -31.85 -8.52 -2.60
C ASP A 550 -32.51 -9.77 -3.18
N ILE A 551 -31.93 -10.32 -4.23
CA ILE A 551 -32.39 -11.55 -4.88
C ILE A 551 -31.97 -12.76 -4.03
N GLN A 552 -32.92 -13.67 -3.84
CA GLN A 552 -32.74 -14.94 -3.15
C GLN A 552 -32.38 -16.04 -4.14
N THR A 553 -31.90 -17.19 -3.66
CA THR A 553 -31.53 -18.35 -4.51
C THR A 553 -32.68 -18.95 -5.32
N ASP A 554 -33.93 -18.65 -4.97
CA ASP A 554 -35.10 -19.03 -5.75
C ASP A 554 -35.51 -17.97 -6.81
N GLY A 555 -34.67 -16.94 -7.00
CA GLY A 555 -34.89 -15.81 -7.90
C GLY A 555 -35.88 -14.78 -7.39
N THR A 556 -36.42 -14.95 -6.16
CA THR A 556 -37.35 -13.97 -5.59
C THR A 556 -36.61 -12.73 -5.09
N ARG A 557 -37.24 -11.56 -5.26
CA ARG A 557 -36.69 -10.28 -4.78
C ARG A 557 -37.19 -9.98 -3.36
N GLY A 558 -36.26 -9.75 -2.45
CA GLY A 558 -36.52 -9.23 -1.12
C GLY A 558 -36.60 -7.70 -1.06
N PRO A 559 -36.97 -7.13 0.10
CA PRO A 559 -37.23 -5.70 0.25
C PRO A 559 -35.98 -4.87 0.58
N ARG A 560 -34.80 -5.47 0.76
CA ARG A 560 -33.59 -4.83 1.32
C ARG A 560 -32.45 -4.74 0.29
N PRO A 561 -32.54 -3.84 -0.72
CA PRO A 561 -31.39 -3.61 -1.59
C PRO A 561 -30.20 -3.07 -0.81
N ARG A 562 -29.00 -3.27 -1.36
CA ARG A 562 -27.70 -2.97 -0.72
C ARG A 562 -26.83 -2.13 -1.65
N ALA A 563 -25.96 -1.32 -1.07
CA ALA A 563 -24.85 -0.71 -1.82
C ALA A 563 -23.72 -1.75 -1.94
N VAL A 564 -23.11 -1.89 -3.11
CA VAL A 564 -22.10 -2.91 -3.36
C VAL A 564 -20.90 -2.30 -4.06
N PHE A 565 -19.72 -2.63 -3.56
CA PHE A 565 -18.44 -2.13 -4.02
C PHE A 565 -17.46 -3.28 -4.26
N VAL A 566 -16.58 -3.10 -5.22
CA VAL A 566 -15.42 -3.98 -5.48
C VAL A 566 -14.14 -3.18 -5.22
N LEU A 567 -13.21 -3.72 -4.45
CA LEU A 567 -11.89 -3.13 -4.23
C LEU A 567 -10.86 -3.98 -4.97
N GLY A 568 -10.04 -3.34 -5.80
CA GLY A 568 -9.01 -3.98 -6.64
C GLY A 568 -7.60 -3.44 -6.35
N GLY A 569 -6.59 -4.28 -6.59
CA GLY A 569 -5.19 -3.95 -6.33
C GLY A 569 -4.31 -3.94 -7.57
N ASP A 570 -3.88 -5.12 -8.00
CA ASP A 570 -2.81 -5.43 -8.95
C ASP A 570 -3.10 -4.99 -10.39
N VAL A 571 -3.11 -3.67 -10.56
CA VAL A 571 -3.08 -2.95 -11.84
C VAL A 571 -2.23 -1.69 -11.72
N HIS A 572 -1.38 -1.56 -10.69
CA HIS A 572 -0.45 -0.44 -10.51
C HIS A 572 -1.02 0.98 -10.71
N SER A 573 -2.32 1.20 -10.48
CA SER A 573 -3.02 2.47 -10.70
C SER A 573 -4.22 2.61 -9.77
N GLY A 574 -4.51 3.85 -9.41
CA GLY A 574 -5.78 4.21 -8.79
C GLY A 574 -6.84 4.48 -9.85
N ALA A 575 -7.99 3.83 -9.82
CA ALA A 575 -9.03 4.06 -10.81
C ALA A 575 -10.42 3.85 -10.23
N MET A 576 -11.42 4.38 -10.90
CA MET A 576 -12.82 4.20 -10.55
C MET A 576 -13.63 3.72 -11.76
N HIS A 577 -14.41 2.67 -11.56
CA HIS A 577 -15.32 2.12 -12.56
C HIS A 577 -16.74 2.02 -12.01
N VAL A 578 -17.72 2.22 -12.88
CA VAL A 578 -19.09 1.81 -12.62
C VAL A 578 -19.37 0.56 -13.43
N ILE A 579 -19.56 -0.57 -12.76
CA ILE A 579 -19.95 -1.82 -13.39
C ILE A 579 -21.48 -1.83 -13.48
N ARG A 580 -22.03 -2.02 -14.67
CA ARG A 580 -23.47 -2.04 -14.93
C ARG A 580 -23.91 -3.40 -15.44
N SER A 581 -25.02 -3.90 -14.88
CA SER A 581 -25.68 -5.09 -15.40
C SER A 581 -26.69 -4.74 -16.49
N THR A 582 -26.71 -5.54 -17.56
CA THR A 582 -27.70 -5.46 -18.65
C THR A 582 -28.89 -6.40 -18.44
N ARG A 583 -28.89 -7.22 -17.37
CA ARG A 583 -29.94 -8.19 -17.05
C ARG A 583 -31.21 -7.47 -16.56
N THR A 584 -32.24 -7.40 -17.42
CA THR A 584 -33.42 -6.53 -17.25
C THR A 584 -34.77 -7.25 -17.09
N GLY A 585 -34.83 -8.59 -17.03
CA GLY A 585 -36.01 -9.26 -16.47
C GLY A 585 -36.30 -10.71 -16.90
N GLY A 586 -36.95 -11.45 -16.00
CA GLY A 586 -37.71 -12.69 -16.24
C GLY A 586 -37.03 -14.01 -15.83
N GLY A 587 -35.73 -14.00 -15.54
CA GLY A 587 -34.95 -15.17 -15.12
C GLY A 587 -34.53 -15.12 -13.64
N GLU A 588 -33.52 -15.91 -13.28
CA GLU A 588 -32.95 -16.00 -11.91
C GLU A 588 -32.40 -14.66 -11.39
N HIS A 589 -31.95 -13.78 -12.30
CA HIS A 589 -31.27 -12.51 -12.00
C HIS A 589 -32.06 -11.29 -12.54
N ASP A 590 -32.68 -10.48 -11.66
CA ASP A 590 -33.37 -9.22 -12.01
C ASP A 590 -32.65 -8.00 -11.41
N HIS A 591 -31.70 -7.41 -12.15
CA HIS A 591 -30.82 -6.38 -11.59
C HIS A 591 -31.35 -4.94 -11.66
N ARG A 592 -32.63 -4.75 -12.03
CA ARG A 592 -33.20 -3.41 -12.31
C ARG A 592 -33.27 -2.45 -11.12
N LYS A 593 -33.32 -2.94 -9.87
CA LYS A 593 -33.45 -2.06 -8.69
C LYS A 593 -32.13 -1.40 -8.35
N ASN A 594 -31.04 -2.15 -8.44
CA ASN A 594 -29.69 -1.64 -8.30
C ASN A 594 -28.81 -2.22 -9.42
N PRO A 595 -28.79 -1.59 -10.61
CA PRO A 595 -28.10 -2.10 -11.78
C PRO A 595 -26.64 -1.68 -11.85
N CYS A 596 -26.12 -0.97 -10.85
CA CYS A 596 -24.75 -0.46 -10.81
C CYS A 596 -24.01 -0.85 -9.52
N LEU A 597 -22.76 -1.28 -9.67
CA LEU A 597 -21.78 -1.42 -8.59
C LEU A 597 -20.61 -0.48 -8.90
N MET A 598 -19.83 -0.11 -7.88
CA MET A 598 -18.61 0.69 -8.08
C MET A 598 -17.38 -0.17 -7.79
N GLN A 599 -16.41 -0.18 -8.70
CA GLN A 599 -15.09 -0.73 -8.43
C GLN A 599 -14.08 0.40 -8.25
N ILE A 600 -13.23 0.28 -7.24
CA ILE A 600 -12.15 1.21 -6.96
C ILE A 600 -10.84 0.42 -6.89
N THR A 601 -9.85 0.82 -7.66
CA THR A 601 -8.51 0.22 -7.58
C THR A 601 -7.56 1.13 -6.79
N SER A 602 -6.59 0.53 -6.11
CA SER A 602 -5.51 1.27 -5.46
C SER A 602 -4.24 0.46 -5.38
N SER A 603 -3.12 1.09 -5.73
CA SER A 603 -1.80 0.48 -5.73
C SER A 603 -0.74 1.48 -5.28
N ALA A 604 0.08 1.09 -4.32
CA ALA A 604 1.08 1.95 -3.69
C ALA A 604 2.43 1.95 -4.43
N ILE A 605 2.62 1.08 -5.43
CA ILE A 605 3.81 1.05 -6.29
C ILE A 605 3.74 2.04 -7.43
N SER A 606 2.54 2.48 -7.83
CA SER A 606 2.35 3.12 -9.13
C SER A 606 3.40 4.20 -9.43
N GLN A 607 4.14 3.99 -10.51
CA GLN A 607 5.26 4.87 -10.86
C GLN A 607 4.76 6.29 -11.15
N GLU A 608 5.65 7.29 -11.20
CA GLU A 608 5.30 8.46 -12.01
C GLU A 608 5.15 7.95 -13.46
N PRO A 609 4.02 8.16 -14.15
CA PRO A 609 3.85 7.60 -15.48
C PRO A 609 4.81 8.24 -16.47
N ALA A 610 4.98 7.58 -17.60
CA ALA A 610 5.29 8.29 -18.84
C ALA A 610 4.07 9.16 -19.25
N SER A 611 3.94 10.31 -18.59
CA SER A 611 3.04 11.44 -18.83
C SER A 611 1.53 11.16 -18.96
N ASP A 612 0.71 11.89 -18.22
CA ASP A 612 -0.77 11.90 -18.30
C ASP A 612 -1.33 12.09 -19.74
N LYS A 613 -0.51 12.61 -20.66
CA LYS A 613 -0.79 12.85 -22.09
C LYS A 613 -1.06 11.60 -22.91
N LEU A 614 -0.64 10.47 -22.41
CA LEU A 614 -0.70 9.19 -23.09
C LEU A 614 -2.02 8.45 -22.82
N TYR A 615 -2.39 8.35 -21.55
CA TYR A 615 -3.61 7.64 -21.16
C TYR A 615 -4.86 8.32 -21.72
N ALA A 616 -4.87 9.66 -21.78
CA ALA A 616 -5.89 10.44 -22.48
C ALA A 616 -6.04 10.02 -23.97
N LYS A 617 -4.94 9.68 -24.66
CA LYS A 617 -4.97 9.25 -26.07
C LYS A 617 -5.46 7.81 -26.26
N ILE A 618 -5.21 6.91 -25.31
CA ILE A 618 -5.70 5.52 -25.37
C ILE A 618 -7.22 5.51 -25.19
N LEU A 619 -7.71 6.26 -24.19
CA LEU A 619 -9.12 6.45 -23.94
C LEU A 619 -9.84 7.09 -25.15
N ALA A 620 -9.15 7.98 -25.89
CA ALA A 620 -9.61 8.53 -27.18
C ALA A 620 -9.90 7.47 -28.25
N GLY A 621 -8.96 6.54 -28.43
CA GLY A 621 -9.05 5.51 -29.47
C GLY A 621 -10.16 4.51 -29.19
N ILE A 622 -10.32 4.12 -27.92
CA ILE A 622 -11.35 3.17 -27.49
C ILE A 622 -12.76 3.71 -27.74
N ASN A 623 -12.99 5.01 -27.49
CA ASN A 623 -14.33 5.61 -27.56
C ASN A 623 -14.77 6.06 -28.96
N SER A 624 -13.83 6.45 -29.82
CA SER A 624 -14.16 7.02 -31.13
C SER A 624 -14.36 5.95 -32.22
N GLY A 625 -13.94 4.70 -31.99
CA GLY A 625 -13.86 3.68 -33.03
C GLY A 625 -12.91 4.07 -34.18
N VAL A 626 -12.06 5.07 -33.96
CA VAL A 626 -11.06 5.57 -34.92
C VAL A 626 -9.75 4.85 -34.67
N GLU A 627 -9.15 4.28 -35.72
CA GLU A 627 -7.77 3.78 -35.69
C GLU A 627 -6.84 4.94 -35.30
N VAL A 628 -6.27 4.89 -34.08
CA VAL A 628 -5.26 5.85 -33.65
C VAL A 628 -3.93 5.42 -34.26
N GLY A 629 -3.56 6.03 -35.39
CA GLY A 629 -2.30 5.74 -36.06
C GLY A 629 -1.09 6.10 -35.18
N ALA A 630 -0.08 5.23 -35.15
CA ALA A 630 1.11 5.38 -34.31
C ALA A 630 1.89 6.71 -34.48
N TRP A 631 1.69 7.43 -35.59
CA TRP A 631 2.28 8.75 -35.79
C TRP A 631 1.69 9.84 -34.87
N ASP A 632 0.42 9.73 -34.47
CA ASP A 632 -0.24 10.68 -33.57
C ASP A 632 0.18 10.50 -32.10
N LEU A 633 0.66 9.30 -31.75
CA LEU A 633 1.26 9.00 -30.44
C LEU A 633 2.66 9.61 -30.29
N ILE A 634 3.38 9.83 -31.40
CA ILE A 634 4.77 10.34 -31.42
C ILE A 634 4.84 11.89 -31.43
N ALA A 635 3.79 12.59 -31.87
CA ALA A 635 3.77 14.05 -31.96
C ALA A 635 3.42 14.70 -30.60
N ASN A 636 4.42 15.30 -29.98
CA ASN A 636 4.44 15.73 -28.58
C ASN A 636 4.01 17.21 -28.40
N THR A 637 2.84 17.62 -28.91
CA THR A 637 2.42 19.04 -28.86
C THR A 637 0.92 19.27 -28.74
N PHE A 638 0.25 18.84 -27.66
CA PHE A 638 -1.04 19.40 -27.25
C PHE A 638 -1.20 19.34 -25.72
N ASP A 639 -2.01 20.25 -25.16
CA ASP A 639 -2.35 20.34 -23.74
C ASP A 639 -3.43 19.30 -23.39
N THR A 640 -3.32 18.68 -22.21
CA THR A 640 -4.02 17.44 -21.87
C THR A 640 -5.46 17.63 -21.40
N GLU A 641 -5.74 18.75 -20.74
CA GLU A 641 -7.08 19.05 -20.22
C GLU A 641 -8.08 19.24 -21.38
N ASP A 642 -7.64 19.81 -22.51
CA ASP A 642 -8.50 20.05 -23.67
C ASP A 642 -8.88 18.76 -24.43
N ILE A 643 -8.06 17.69 -24.38
CA ILE A 643 -8.27 16.47 -25.17
C ILE A 643 -9.31 15.54 -24.53
N ILE A 644 -9.27 15.36 -23.22
CA ILE A 644 -10.30 14.58 -22.50
C ILE A 644 -11.66 15.28 -22.65
N ASP A 645 -11.71 16.60 -22.49
CA ASP A 645 -12.96 17.35 -22.69
C ASP A 645 -13.45 17.35 -24.16
N ASP A 646 -12.55 17.43 -25.17
CA ASP A 646 -12.92 17.43 -26.60
C ASP A 646 -13.31 16.04 -27.16
N ILE A 647 -12.79 14.94 -26.58
CA ILE A 647 -13.11 13.57 -27.02
C ILE A 647 -14.42 13.08 -26.40
N PHE A 648 -14.63 13.42 -25.13
CA PHE A 648 -15.73 12.83 -24.38
C PHE A 648 -17.03 13.60 -24.53
N ASP A 649 -17.06 14.92 -24.81
CA ASP A 649 -18.33 15.70 -24.85
C ASP A 649 -19.24 15.41 -23.62
N GLY A 650 -18.64 14.93 -22.51
CA GLY A 650 -19.32 14.41 -21.31
C GLY A 650 -19.75 12.92 -21.27
N GLU A 651 -19.46 12.06 -22.25
CA GLU A 651 -19.76 10.62 -22.25
C GLU A 651 -18.58 9.77 -21.73
N ARG A 652 -18.83 8.76 -20.88
CA ARG A 652 -17.78 7.92 -20.24
C ARG A 652 -17.27 6.84 -21.20
N ALA A 653 -16.04 6.33 -21.01
CA ALA A 653 -15.58 5.16 -21.77
C ALA A 653 -16.29 3.89 -21.29
N VAL A 654 -16.98 3.19 -22.20
CA VAL A 654 -17.81 2.03 -21.88
C VAL A 654 -17.37 0.81 -22.67
N PHE A 655 -17.11 -0.29 -21.98
CA PHE A 655 -16.73 -1.56 -22.61
C PHE A 655 -17.46 -2.75 -21.99
N LYS A 656 -17.59 -3.82 -22.78
CA LYS A 656 -18.13 -5.11 -22.29
C LYS A 656 -17.11 -5.81 -21.42
N LEU A 657 -17.58 -6.46 -20.35
CA LEU A 657 -16.74 -7.29 -19.51
C LEU A 657 -16.81 -8.77 -19.91
N ASP A 658 -17.97 -9.23 -20.39
CA ASP A 658 -18.19 -10.61 -20.79
C ASP A 658 -18.81 -10.75 -22.19
N ASP A 659 -18.52 -11.87 -22.84
CA ASP A 659 -19.09 -12.27 -24.13
C ASP A 659 -20.32 -13.18 -24.00
N GLN A 660 -20.79 -13.49 -22.78
CA GLN A 660 -21.89 -14.44 -22.60
C GLN A 660 -23.23 -13.85 -23.03
N GLN A 661 -23.99 -14.59 -23.85
CA GLN A 661 -25.38 -14.28 -24.25
C GLN A 661 -25.66 -12.81 -24.65
N GLY A 662 -24.69 -12.14 -25.28
CA GLY A 662 -24.80 -10.74 -25.73
C GLY A 662 -24.07 -9.71 -24.84
N GLY A 663 -23.54 -10.16 -23.70
CA GLY A 663 -22.82 -9.37 -22.69
C GLY A 663 -23.74 -9.01 -21.53
N ASN A 664 -23.56 -9.67 -20.38
CA ASN A 664 -24.36 -9.44 -19.17
C ASN A 664 -23.91 -8.20 -18.40
N TYR A 665 -22.64 -7.82 -18.55
CA TYR A 665 -21.98 -6.78 -17.79
C TYR A 665 -21.14 -5.86 -18.68
N ILE A 666 -21.22 -4.57 -18.37
CA ILE A 666 -20.38 -3.53 -18.96
C ILE A 666 -19.70 -2.74 -17.84
N SER A 667 -18.57 -2.14 -18.14
CA SER A 667 -17.86 -1.23 -17.23
C SER A 667 -17.78 0.15 -17.87
N GLU A 668 -18.14 1.15 -17.09
CA GLU A 668 -17.96 2.57 -17.41
C GLU A 668 -16.70 3.05 -16.65
N PHE A 669 -15.62 3.30 -17.38
CA PHE A 669 -14.40 3.89 -16.83
C PHE A 669 -14.70 5.34 -16.42
N SER A 670 -14.53 5.66 -15.15
CA SER A 670 -14.90 6.97 -14.61
C SER A 670 -13.70 7.90 -14.51
N ASP A 671 -12.58 7.44 -13.95
CA ASP A 671 -11.41 8.28 -13.70
C ASP A 671 -10.15 7.44 -13.40
N LEU A 672 -8.97 8.05 -13.57
CA LEU A 672 -7.66 7.43 -13.40
C LEU A 672 -6.70 8.34 -12.63
N LEU A 673 -6.05 7.78 -11.63
CA LEU A 673 -4.93 8.36 -10.91
C LEU A 673 -3.74 7.43 -11.03
N THR A 674 -2.68 8.00 -11.57
CA THR A 674 -1.50 7.27 -11.98
C THR A 674 -0.37 7.36 -10.94
N GLN A 675 -0.53 8.21 -9.90
CA GLN A 675 0.40 8.40 -8.78
C GLN A 675 0.23 7.36 -7.69
N ARG A 676 1.32 7.05 -6.96
CA ARG A 676 1.32 6.10 -5.82
C ARG A 676 0.21 6.46 -4.89
N ASN A 677 -0.69 5.52 -4.58
CA ASN A 677 -1.91 5.89 -3.89
C ASN A 677 -2.34 4.90 -2.81
N PHE A 678 -3.22 5.38 -1.94
CA PHE A 678 -4.09 4.56 -1.11
C PHE A 678 -5.54 4.93 -1.39
N GLY A 679 -6.37 3.92 -1.54
CA GLY A 679 -7.81 4.05 -1.58
C GLY A 679 -8.37 4.27 -0.17
N ARG A 680 -9.46 5.02 -0.06
CA ARG A 680 -10.11 5.32 1.20
C ARG A 680 -11.61 5.43 1.08
N PHE A 681 -12.28 4.91 2.09
CA PHE A 681 -13.70 5.09 2.32
C PHE A 681 -13.94 5.81 3.65
N HIS A 682 -14.92 6.71 3.64
CA HIS A 682 -15.59 7.23 4.81
C HIS A 682 -17.08 7.21 4.53
N ILE A 683 -17.84 6.51 5.37
CA ILE A 683 -19.24 6.20 5.16
C ILE A 683 -19.99 6.62 6.42
N GLU A 684 -21.06 7.39 6.26
CA GLU A 684 -21.89 7.87 7.35
C GLU A 684 -23.37 7.60 7.06
N ARG A 685 -24.10 7.08 8.04
CA ARG A 685 -25.56 6.99 8.00
C ARG A 685 -26.16 8.34 8.41
N ILE A 686 -26.64 9.09 7.42
CA ILE A 686 -27.11 10.47 7.65
C ILE A 686 -28.53 10.56 8.21
N ARG A 687 -29.27 9.44 8.29
CA ARG A 687 -30.59 9.35 8.94
C ARG A 687 -30.74 8.07 9.74
N GLN A 688 -31.25 8.21 10.96
CA GLN A 688 -31.48 7.06 11.85
C GLN A 688 -32.73 6.25 11.49
N ASP A 689 -33.73 6.91 10.89
CA ASP A 689 -35.01 6.30 10.51
C ASP A 689 -35.06 5.78 9.07
N ARG A 690 -33.96 5.90 8.32
CA ARG A 690 -33.87 5.54 6.90
C ARG A 690 -32.48 5.00 6.56
N ARG A 691 -32.37 4.06 5.62
CA ARG A 691 -31.08 3.60 5.08
C ARG A 691 -30.58 4.57 4.01
N LEU A 692 -30.23 5.77 4.47
CA LEU A 692 -29.66 6.84 3.68
C LEU A 692 -28.23 7.05 4.15
N TYR A 693 -27.29 6.74 3.26
CA TYR A 693 -25.86 6.75 3.54
C TYR A 693 -25.16 7.79 2.68
N ARG A 694 -24.15 8.42 3.26
CA ARG A 694 -23.23 9.32 2.60
C ARG A 694 -21.89 8.62 2.45
N PHE A 695 -21.40 8.61 1.22
CA PHE A 695 -20.11 8.03 0.88
C PHE A 695 -19.16 9.14 0.50
N HIS A 696 -17.97 9.07 1.08
CA HIS A 696 -16.80 9.81 0.67
C HIS A 696 -15.72 8.79 0.30
N VAL A 697 -15.49 8.65 -1.00
CA VAL A 697 -14.56 7.69 -1.57
C VAL A 697 -13.43 8.46 -2.24
N SER A 698 -12.19 8.09 -1.95
CA SER A 698 -11.05 8.72 -2.58
C SER A 698 -9.94 7.73 -2.89
N VAL A 699 -9.16 8.01 -3.93
CA VAL A 699 -7.89 7.36 -4.19
C VAL A 699 -6.82 8.45 -4.14
N GLU A 700 -5.99 8.44 -3.10
CA GLU A 700 -5.16 9.57 -2.69
C GLU A 700 -3.69 9.36 -3.12
N GLY A 701 -3.23 10.13 -4.10
CA GLY A 701 -1.86 10.18 -4.62
C GLY A 701 -0.92 11.08 -3.82
N SER A 702 0.24 11.44 -4.38
CA SER A 702 1.16 12.41 -3.79
C SER A 702 0.61 13.83 -3.85
N ASP A 703 0.15 14.20 -5.03
CA ASP A 703 -0.25 15.56 -5.37
C ASP A 703 -1.64 15.61 -6.01
N ASP A 704 -2.21 14.47 -6.41
CA ASP A 704 -3.57 14.40 -6.95
C ASP A 704 -4.42 13.32 -6.25
N ALA A 705 -5.74 13.40 -6.35
CA ALA A 705 -6.64 12.37 -5.88
C ALA A 705 -7.93 12.28 -6.70
N LEU A 706 -8.39 11.05 -6.90
CA LEU A 706 -9.76 10.81 -7.35
C LEU A 706 -10.69 10.97 -6.17
N VAL A 707 -11.77 11.73 -6.31
CA VAL A 707 -12.73 11.97 -5.22
C VAL A 707 -14.16 11.81 -5.71
N GLN A 708 -14.92 10.96 -5.01
CA GLN A 708 -16.36 10.81 -5.17
C GLN A 708 -17.05 11.12 -3.84
N TYR A 709 -18.07 11.97 -3.90
CA TYR A 709 -18.86 12.34 -2.73
C TYR A 709 -20.35 12.31 -3.09
N PHE A 710 -21.09 11.34 -2.54
CA PHE A 710 -22.46 11.09 -2.94
C PHE A 710 -23.31 10.49 -1.82
N ASP A 711 -24.62 10.66 -1.91
CA ASP A 711 -25.60 10.01 -1.04
C ASP A 711 -26.26 8.82 -1.78
N ILE A 712 -26.46 7.68 -1.09
CA ILE A 712 -27.26 6.54 -1.57
C ILE A 712 -28.45 6.33 -0.63
N ASP A 713 -29.66 6.35 -1.21
CA ASP A 713 -30.91 6.06 -0.53
C ASP A 713 -31.39 4.64 -0.86
N LEU A 714 -31.07 3.67 0.02
CA LEU A 714 -31.45 2.26 -0.18
C LEU A 714 -32.94 2.02 0.07
N ASP A 715 -33.63 2.95 0.74
CA ASP A 715 -35.07 2.90 0.98
C ASP A 715 -35.83 3.84 0.03
N ALA A 716 -35.26 4.16 -1.15
CA ALA A 716 -35.94 4.95 -2.17
C ALA A 716 -37.22 4.20 -2.63
N PRO A 717 -38.41 4.82 -2.48
CA PRO A 717 -39.66 4.17 -2.82
C PRO A 717 -39.74 3.88 -4.30
N ASN A 718 -40.35 2.75 -4.65
CA ASN A 718 -40.74 2.49 -6.02
C ASN A 718 -41.85 3.46 -6.44
N GLU A 719 -41.76 3.99 -7.66
CA GLU A 719 -42.85 4.71 -8.29
C GLU A 719 -44.00 3.74 -8.61
N ALA A 720 -45.23 4.25 -8.72
CA ALA A 720 -46.42 3.42 -8.83
C ALA A 720 -46.38 2.53 -10.08
N GLY A 721 -46.05 1.24 -9.89
CA GLY A 721 -45.98 0.23 -10.94
C GLY A 721 -44.61 0.09 -11.63
N THR A 722 -43.56 0.77 -11.17
CA THR A 722 -42.20 0.69 -11.74
C THR A 722 -41.14 0.43 -10.66
N ILE A 723 -40.09 -0.30 -11.02
CA ILE A 723 -38.91 -0.44 -10.16
C ILE A 723 -38.09 0.84 -10.31
N THR A 724 -38.00 1.64 -9.25
CA THR A 724 -37.17 2.85 -9.25
C THR A 724 -35.73 2.49 -8.91
N GLU A 725 -34.84 2.69 -9.87
CA GLU A 725 -33.39 2.49 -9.73
C GLU A 725 -32.82 3.27 -8.54
N ILE A 726 -31.96 2.63 -7.75
CA ILE A 726 -31.12 3.28 -6.75
C ILE A 726 -30.00 4.01 -7.49
N LYS A 727 -30.00 5.34 -7.39
CA LYS A 727 -29.01 6.20 -8.02
C LYS A 727 -28.18 6.93 -6.97
N PRO A 728 -26.84 6.78 -6.97
CA PRO A 728 -25.97 7.67 -6.21
C PRO A 728 -26.24 9.13 -6.60
N LYS A 729 -26.51 9.97 -5.61
CA LYS A 729 -26.69 11.41 -5.81
C LYS A 729 -25.37 12.10 -5.53
N SER A 730 -24.63 12.47 -6.57
CA SER A 730 -23.42 13.28 -6.43
C SER A 730 -23.71 14.59 -5.69
N LEU A 731 -22.85 14.90 -4.73
CA LEU A 731 -22.89 16.12 -3.95
C LEU A 731 -21.86 17.15 -4.43
N ILE A 732 -20.90 16.76 -5.26
CA ILE A 732 -19.97 17.69 -5.91
C ILE A 732 -20.76 18.56 -6.89
N GLY A 733 -20.49 19.87 -6.90
CA GLY A 733 -21.24 20.88 -7.66
C GLY A 733 -22.62 21.22 -7.08
N GLN A 734 -23.08 20.55 -6.02
CA GLN A 734 -24.35 20.87 -5.37
C GLN A 734 -24.21 22.05 -4.41
N VAL A 735 -25.26 22.87 -4.33
CA VAL A 735 -25.38 23.92 -3.32
C VAL A 735 -25.86 23.32 -2.01
N LEU A 736 -25.01 23.38 -0.99
CA LEU A 736 -25.24 22.87 0.35
C LEU A 736 -25.22 24.00 1.38
N THR A 737 -25.64 23.69 2.60
CA THR A 737 -25.62 24.59 3.75
C THR A 737 -24.74 24.05 4.86
N ALA A 738 -23.91 24.91 5.45
CA ALA A 738 -23.17 24.64 6.67
C ALA A 738 -23.48 25.73 7.71
N GLU A 739 -23.65 25.32 8.97
CA GLU A 739 -23.90 26.22 10.09
C GLU A 739 -22.86 25.97 11.18
N GLY A 740 -22.40 27.04 11.82
CA GLY A 740 -21.43 26.94 12.90
C GLY A 740 -20.82 28.28 13.26
N ARG A 741 -19.99 28.26 14.30
CA ARG A 741 -19.14 29.43 14.63
C ARG A 741 -17.86 29.36 13.83
N LEU A 742 -17.35 30.51 13.42
CA LEU A 742 -16.09 30.56 12.68
C LEU A 742 -14.92 30.21 13.62
N SER A 743 -14.32 29.04 13.42
CA SER A 743 -13.08 28.63 14.11
C SER A 743 -11.84 29.19 13.44
N LEU A 744 -11.91 29.44 12.13
CA LEU A 744 -10.88 30.10 11.34
C LEU A 744 -11.52 31.10 10.37
N LEU A 745 -10.93 32.28 10.26
CA LEU A 745 -11.15 33.21 9.16
C LEU A 745 -9.80 33.73 8.67
N ARG A 746 -9.39 33.34 7.46
CA ARG A 746 -8.10 33.69 6.85
C ARG A 746 -8.32 34.46 5.56
N VAL A 747 -7.50 35.46 5.33
CA VAL A 747 -7.39 36.15 4.03
C VAL A 747 -5.93 36.11 3.58
N HIS A 748 -5.65 35.77 2.32
CA HIS A 748 -4.30 35.60 1.79
C HIS A 748 -4.12 36.16 0.36
N GLU A 749 -2.90 36.09 -0.16
CA GLU A 749 -2.52 36.65 -1.47
C GLU A 749 -3.20 35.94 -2.65
N ILE A 750 -3.53 36.67 -3.71
CA ILE A 750 -4.19 36.12 -4.89
C ILE A 750 -3.35 34.97 -5.49
N GLY A 751 -4.01 33.84 -5.76
CA GLY A 751 -3.41 32.68 -6.44
C GLY A 751 -2.65 31.70 -5.57
N SER A 752 -2.49 31.94 -4.25
CA SER A 752 -1.85 30.91 -3.39
C SER A 752 -2.75 29.69 -3.15
N GLY A 753 -4.08 29.89 -3.20
CA GLY A 753 -5.08 28.89 -2.88
C GLY A 753 -5.02 28.39 -1.42
N PHE A 754 -5.85 27.40 -1.09
CA PHE A 754 -5.92 26.79 0.24
C PHE A 754 -6.35 25.34 0.18
N GLY A 755 -5.76 24.49 1.01
CA GLY A 755 -5.99 23.05 1.02
C GLY A 755 -4.90 22.29 0.26
N PRO A 756 -4.88 20.94 0.38
CA PRO A 756 -4.02 20.11 -0.45
C PRO A 756 -4.42 20.28 -1.93
N SER A 757 -3.52 20.01 -2.86
CA SER A 757 -3.79 20.07 -4.31
C SER A 757 -5.03 19.26 -4.72
N THR A 758 -5.25 18.14 -4.04
CA THR A 758 -6.36 17.18 -4.24
C THR A 758 -7.73 17.67 -3.75
N ASP A 759 -7.76 18.76 -2.99
CA ASP A 759 -8.97 19.35 -2.42
C ASP A 759 -8.71 20.84 -2.18
N LYS A 760 -8.33 21.53 -3.27
CA LYS A 760 -7.83 22.91 -3.23
C LYS A 760 -8.93 23.91 -3.55
N LEU A 761 -9.04 24.94 -2.71
CA LEU A 761 -9.79 26.15 -2.99
C LEU A 761 -8.89 27.20 -3.62
N ASP A 762 -9.22 27.60 -4.85
CA ASP A 762 -8.64 28.80 -5.47
C ASP A 762 -9.37 30.06 -5.00
N THR A 763 -9.19 30.44 -3.72
CA THR A 763 -9.94 31.54 -3.09
C THR A 763 -9.10 32.30 -2.08
N GLU A 764 -9.19 33.64 -2.05
CA GLU A 764 -8.41 34.46 -1.11
C GLU A 764 -8.98 34.51 0.31
N VAL A 765 -10.29 34.29 0.49
CA VAL A 765 -10.94 34.21 1.80
C VAL A 765 -11.22 32.76 2.13
N ILE A 766 -10.86 32.33 3.33
CA ILE A 766 -11.10 30.99 3.87
C ILE A 766 -11.80 31.11 5.21
N ALA A 767 -12.85 30.33 5.40
CA ALA A 767 -13.63 30.19 6.61
C ALA A 767 -13.72 28.71 6.99
N GLN A 768 -13.52 28.39 8.26
CA GLN A 768 -13.81 27.07 8.83
C GLN A 768 -14.81 27.22 9.96
N LEU A 769 -15.65 26.21 10.15
CA LEU A 769 -16.74 26.24 11.12
C LEU A 769 -16.56 25.17 12.19
N GLU A 770 -16.88 25.47 13.43
CA GLU A 770 -17.18 24.46 14.46
C GLU A 770 -18.69 24.19 14.52
N PRO A 771 -19.12 22.91 14.61
CA PRO A 771 -18.34 21.71 14.94
C PRO A 771 -17.88 20.90 13.71
N ARG A 772 -17.46 21.55 12.61
CA ARG A 772 -17.07 20.90 11.35
C ARG A 772 -15.55 20.99 11.10
N PRO A 773 -14.71 20.38 11.97
CA PRO A 773 -13.27 20.45 11.83
C PRO A 773 -12.82 19.85 10.49
N GLY A 774 -11.84 20.50 9.85
CA GLY A 774 -11.28 20.04 8.58
C GLY A 774 -12.03 20.53 7.33
N GLU A 775 -13.30 20.93 7.44
CA GLU A 775 -14.02 21.55 6.31
C GLU A 775 -13.63 23.01 6.12
N SER A 776 -13.38 23.39 4.87
CA SER A 776 -12.92 24.73 4.51
C SER A 776 -13.80 25.32 3.42
N PHE A 777 -14.25 26.55 3.65
CA PHE A 777 -15.15 27.25 2.75
C PHE A 777 -14.51 28.55 2.31
N GLY A 778 -14.57 28.88 1.02
CA GLY A 778 -13.89 30.07 0.53
C GLY A 778 -14.56 30.79 -0.63
N PHE A 779 -14.12 32.00 -0.91
CA PHE A 779 -14.50 32.76 -2.09
C PHE A 779 -13.42 33.77 -2.48
N GLN A 780 -13.43 34.18 -3.74
CA GLN A 780 -12.40 35.05 -4.30
C GLN A 780 -12.66 36.54 -4.00
N LEU A 781 -11.61 37.34 -3.84
CA LEU A 781 -11.67 38.82 -3.75
C LEU A 781 -11.21 39.52 -5.04
N ARG A 782 -11.02 38.76 -6.11
CA ARG A 782 -10.56 39.24 -7.42
C ARG A 782 -11.56 40.21 -8.05
N LYS A 783 -11.06 41.07 -8.93
CA LYS A 783 -11.91 41.98 -9.73
C LYS A 783 -12.81 41.16 -10.65
N GLY A 784 -14.09 41.51 -10.67
CA GLY A 784 -15.12 40.87 -11.48
C GLY A 784 -16.50 41.30 -11.03
N ASP A 785 -17.54 40.69 -11.61
CA ASP A 785 -18.93 41.07 -11.39
C ASP A 785 -19.36 40.94 -9.91
N ASN A 786 -18.71 40.03 -9.17
CA ASN A 786 -19.03 39.73 -7.77
C ASN A 786 -18.18 40.50 -6.75
N GLU A 787 -17.26 41.40 -7.15
CA GLU A 787 -16.30 42.05 -6.24
C GLU A 787 -17.00 42.73 -5.04
N LYS A 788 -18.03 43.54 -5.30
CA LYS A 788 -18.76 44.27 -4.25
C LYS A 788 -19.46 43.31 -3.28
N THR A 789 -20.02 42.22 -3.81
CA THR A 789 -20.72 41.20 -3.03
C THR A 789 -19.75 40.44 -2.13
N HIS A 790 -18.64 39.96 -2.69
CA HIS A 790 -17.62 39.25 -1.94
C HIS A 790 -16.98 40.11 -0.85
N ARG A 791 -16.71 41.40 -1.09
CA ARG A 791 -16.22 42.32 -0.04
C ARG A 791 -17.21 42.44 1.12
N LYS A 792 -18.51 42.61 0.84
CA LYS A 792 -19.54 42.64 1.88
C LYS A 792 -19.67 41.30 2.62
N MET A 793 -19.54 40.19 1.90
CA MET A 793 -19.57 38.85 2.50
C MET A 793 -18.40 38.65 3.48
N LEU A 794 -17.21 39.14 3.14
CA LEU A 794 -16.07 39.16 4.05
C LEU A 794 -16.36 40.03 5.29
N ASP A 795 -17.01 41.18 5.13
CA ASP A 795 -17.39 42.02 6.28
C ASP A 795 -18.40 41.30 7.21
N VAL A 796 -19.34 40.53 6.64
CA VAL A 796 -20.26 39.67 7.42
C VAL A 796 -19.49 38.63 8.21
N LEU A 797 -18.57 37.89 7.57
CA LEU A 797 -17.76 36.87 8.26
C LEU A 797 -16.85 37.48 9.34
N ARG A 798 -16.24 38.64 9.08
CA ARG A 798 -15.43 39.38 10.07
C ARG A 798 -16.28 39.81 11.26
N SER A 799 -17.47 40.34 11.01
CA SER A 799 -18.39 40.72 12.07
C SER A 799 -18.80 39.51 12.89
N ALA A 800 -19.09 38.37 12.25
CA ALA A 800 -19.46 37.15 12.97
C ALA A 800 -18.31 36.62 13.82
N PHE A 801 -17.10 36.54 13.26
CA PHE A 801 -15.89 36.09 13.96
C PHE A 801 -15.56 36.98 15.17
N ASN A 802 -15.60 38.30 15.01
CA ASN A 802 -15.28 39.25 16.08
C ASN A 802 -16.30 39.26 17.23
N ASN A 803 -17.53 38.82 16.99
CA ASN A 803 -18.62 38.83 17.97
C ASN A 803 -19.03 37.41 18.41
N ASP A 804 -18.29 36.37 18.00
CA ASP A 804 -18.62 34.95 18.25
C ASP A 804 -20.06 34.56 17.84
N HIS A 805 -20.53 35.11 16.71
CA HIS A 805 -21.85 34.77 16.19
C HIS A 805 -21.81 33.54 15.29
N THR A 806 -22.88 32.74 15.36
CA THR A 806 -23.10 31.63 14.43
C THR A 806 -23.38 32.18 13.03
N VAL A 807 -22.78 31.54 12.02
CA VAL A 807 -23.05 31.82 10.61
C VAL A 807 -23.72 30.63 9.93
N ARG A 808 -24.54 30.92 8.94
CA ARG A 808 -24.96 29.97 7.89
C ARG A 808 -24.22 30.33 6.62
N LEU A 809 -23.52 29.35 6.05
CA LEU A 809 -22.91 29.41 4.73
C LEU A 809 -23.77 28.62 3.76
N GLU A 810 -24.14 29.22 2.65
CA GLU A 810 -24.60 28.48 1.47
C GLU A 810 -23.43 28.42 0.51
N TYR A 811 -23.02 27.21 0.14
CA TYR A 811 -21.79 26.96 -0.61
C TYR A 811 -22.02 25.90 -1.66
N GLU A 812 -21.31 26.00 -2.77
CA GLU A 812 -21.19 24.94 -3.76
C GLU A 812 -20.07 23.99 -3.32
N ARG A 813 -20.34 22.68 -3.22
CA ARG A 813 -19.28 21.71 -2.87
C ARG A 813 -18.32 21.60 -4.04
N THR A 814 -17.05 21.88 -3.80
CA THR A 814 -16.00 21.84 -4.84
C THR A 814 -15.08 20.62 -4.70
N GLY A 815 -15.04 20.00 -3.52
CA GLY A 815 -14.20 18.82 -3.28
C GLY A 815 -14.58 18.07 -2.01
N ARG A 816 -13.63 17.30 -1.47
CA ARG A 816 -13.80 16.42 -0.31
C ARG A 816 -14.20 17.16 0.96
N THR A 817 -13.49 18.23 1.30
CA THR A 817 -13.68 19.07 2.49
C THR A 817 -13.89 20.53 2.11
N THR A 818 -13.80 20.84 0.81
CA THR A 818 -13.85 22.21 0.33
C THR A 818 -15.19 22.61 -0.28
N GLY A 819 -15.55 23.88 -0.11
CA GLY A 819 -16.72 24.47 -0.74
C GLY A 819 -16.53 25.94 -1.09
N ARG A 820 -17.06 26.35 -2.25
CA ARG A 820 -17.08 27.75 -2.66
C ARG A 820 -18.32 28.44 -2.08
N ILE A 821 -18.11 29.40 -1.17
CA ILE A 821 -19.19 30.16 -0.54
C ILE A 821 -19.90 30.99 -1.60
N LEU A 822 -21.22 30.80 -1.68
CA LEU A 822 -22.11 31.61 -2.50
C LEU A 822 -22.75 32.72 -1.66
N ARG A 823 -23.12 32.41 -0.41
CA ARG A 823 -23.77 33.33 0.53
C ARG A 823 -23.30 33.06 1.96
N ALA A 824 -23.13 34.12 2.75
CA ALA A 824 -22.90 34.03 4.19
C ALA A 824 -23.89 34.90 4.94
N LEU A 825 -24.48 34.35 6.00
CA LEU A 825 -25.46 35.03 6.84
C LEU A 825 -25.08 34.84 8.31
N ILE A 826 -25.24 35.89 9.12
CA ILE A 826 -25.26 35.74 10.59
C ILE A 826 -26.65 35.22 10.98
N ILE A 827 -26.70 34.13 11.73
CA ILE A 827 -27.94 33.58 12.29
C ILE A 827 -27.92 33.79 13.80
N THR A 828 -28.95 34.48 14.29
CA THR A 828 -29.16 34.85 15.70
C THR A 828 -30.07 33.87 16.42
#